data_AF-K7ML30-F1
#
_entry.id   AF-K7ML30-F1
#
_cell.length_a   1.000
_cell.length_b   1.000
_cell.length_c   1.000
_cell.angle_alpha   90.00
_cell.angle_beta   90.00
_cell.angle_gamma   90.00
#
_symmetry.space_group_name_H-M   'P 1'
#
loop_
_entity.id
_entity.type
_entity.pdbx_description
1 polymer ?
#
loop_
_entity_poly.entity_id
_entity_poly.type
_entity_poly.pdbx_seq_one_letter_code
_entity_poly.pdbx_strand_id
1 'polypeptide(L)'
;MSEEIQEIHSLIYSDDKFNKSSGYSALFQFQQHSCANPFSLQSLAHSSQSIISSIVSDISNDHDEEISTQALKCLGFMLYHPSVVSILRVDDANLVLGALPKLITTTKLKSACNLGVWCLSVQQLGASFLDTHFPSLLRAIVHALDNPMGSLSTTFEATQAVMKLSGQLSEQMKGSSHIWAPPIYRRLISTDKRGRDASERCLLKIRSTVIPPSLDLSKVIVKDMKIKLLNGMKDLLDNGMKIQAIHAWGWFVRMLGSYASRNRHLVNDMLKIPERTFTDLDPQIQIATQVAWEGLIDALVHCPTFVSEKSKSAEENSLEKQHSLGRKKCDDQANGFLKSIKLIMTPLIGIMSSKCDISVHSSCLNTWCYLLHKLDISINEPSVIKMVLEPILKAIFQNGPNSNSICLWNLGLDLLSDSISQKCMDVFYQSTGPVSHKISENGPSLSGKCSWKQHLIRWMPWNINQLDFYLNMIFHLIHQASRPTVTCDHRSHVYNTTLKLFIYILKGVKLDVESPSTDYDGIMQCLNSLLKFIKKVCEDLCSDVDENYDVYCTSIQFIDATTKELGPSILGSPLYKFSLDLKYIEDMQSVDHKKHLKFLGVGCISYMDKVSPLIYLIALYFHMMVQLTKKSHQSDHISQGMCEYFKFIFCSSDLLENLLTSIDLLYRHVRPIYLSIWISLAQSLNYCVSDANCKSLQEALSDSTVYSSICHLLIYPIVAHSEVPRMTLSNNSASLDKYPVSQERKRGFELVIQTWKSLYGSLSALGFGCSSATNFSGDLCMLLSNCLDENGGMVESGTDLESACKDVDHGILHLSGNFLICILEQIQTLELVSELDRSKFDCDSKILCCIKNCLKFVAKYMNLLRIKMVRDPLPGFVGTSRLYSALACSISCLHWKQDILHFLENVSCPLLQWLSNMGMQDERTNDQLQLLWTEILSCLRRSKPPVNFGSALLKLHEPLFEKTLDHPYPSISEPTINFWNSTFGQQIILDFPSSLLCVLDKLSRNGRLKLQKRSLPCLQKCYSHDEANDALEGYRVSAKHNRSSKRVELVLDTLKESPPLSFKKRRLELTEHQKEVRRAQQGRERDTGGHGPGIRTYTTADFTQGNDESQESQEEIRDPEAILQMLRKTI
;
A
#
# COMPACT_ATOMS: atom_id res chain seq x y z
N MET A 1 66.82 35.90 31.28
CA MET A 1 66.24 36.49 30.04
C MET A 1 67.23 36.24 28.92
N SER A 2 66.81 36.21 27.66
CA SER A 2 67.77 36.34 26.55
C SER A 2 68.40 37.74 26.60
N GLU A 3 69.65 37.88 26.16
CA GLU A 3 70.35 39.17 26.07
C GLU A 3 69.56 40.12 25.13
N GLU A 4 69.00 39.58 24.05
CA GLU A 4 68.08 40.26 23.11
C GLU A 4 66.92 40.96 23.82
N ILE A 5 66.33 40.33 24.86
CA ILE A 5 65.22 40.93 25.63
C ILE A 5 65.73 42.11 26.46
N GLN A 6 66.96 42.06 26.97
CA GLN A 6 67.53 43.16 27.76
C GLN A 6 67.89 44.37 26.87
N GLU A 7 68.32 44.12 25.62
CA GLU A 7 68.51 45.17 24.61
C GLU A 7 67.16 45.76 24.14
N ILE A 8 66.16 44.93 23.87
CA ILE A 8 64.78 45.38 23.58
C ILE A 8 64.23 46.26 24.72
N HIS A 9 64.52 45.90 25.97
CA HIS A 9 64.19 46.74 27.13
C HIS A 9 64.90 48.09 27.09
N SER A 10 66.23 48.15 26.90
CA SER A 10 66.96 49.43 26.92
C SER A 10 66.51 50.38 25.81
N LEU A 11 66.08 49.85 24.66
CA LEU A 11 65.48 50.61 23.57
C LEU A 11 64.07 51.13 23.90
N ILE A 12 63.19 50.30 24.46
CA ILE A 12 61.81 50.69 24.83
C ILE A 12 61.79 51.71 25.98
N TYR A 13 62.71 51.61 26.94
CA TYR A 13 62.85 52.59 28.03
C TYR A 13 63.70 53.82 27.66
N SER A 14 64.05 54.00 26.38
CA SER A 14 64.73 55.22 25.90
C SER A 14 63.76 56.39 25.75
N ASP A 15 64.20 57.60 26.09
CA ASP A 15 63.48 58.85 25.80
C ASP A 15 63.56 59.23 24.30
N ASP A 16 64.48 58.65 23.54
CA ASP A 16 64.55 58.87 22.10
C ASP A 16 63.48 58.08 21.32
N LYS A 17 62.82 58.78 20.40
CA LYS A 17 61.74 58.23 19.57
C LYS A 17 62.21 57.14 18.63
N PHE A 18 63.39 57.29 18.02
CA PHE A 18 63.90 56.31 17.05
C PHE A 18 64.30 55.00 17.73
N ASN A 19 65.01 55.09 18.87
CA ASN A 19 65.30 53.96 19.74
C ASN A 19 64.01 53.27 20.21
N LYS A 20 63.01 54.03 20.66
CA LYS A 20 61.73 53.48 21.14
C LYS A 20 60.94 52.76 20.04
N SER A 21 60.81 53.33 18.85
CA SER A 21 60.16 52.65 17.72
C SER A 21 60.93 51.38 17.30
N SER A 22 62.27 51.49 17.23
CA SER A 22 63.15 50.35 16.93
C SER A 22 63.02 49.23 17.98
N GLY A 23 62.92 49.59 19.26
CA GLY A 23 62.71 48.66 20.38
C GLY A 23 61.37 47.91 20.28
N TYR A 24 60.27 48.60 19.94
CA TYR A 24 58.99 47.93 19.67
C TYR A 24 59.03 47.07 18.40
N SER A 25 59.73 47.50 17.34
CA SER A 25 59.91 46.69 16.14
C SER A 25 60.71 45.41 16.42
N ALA A 26 61.80 45.50 17.19
CA ALA A 26 62.61 44.37 17.63
C ALA A 26 61.81 43.44 18.57
N LEU A 27 61.02 43.99 19.49
CA LEU A 27 60.09 43.21 20.32
C LEU A 27 59.10 42.42 19.47
N PHE A 28 58.50 43.04 18.45
CA PHE A 28 57.54 42.38 17.57
C PHE A 28 58.18 41.24 16.76
N GLN A 29 59.41 41.41 16.28
CA GLN A 29 60.17 40.34 15.64
C GLN A 29 60.47 39.20 16.64
N PHE A 30 60.96 39.52 17.84
CA PHE A 30 61.24 38.54 18.89
C PHE A 30 59.99 37.74 19.30
N GLN A 31 58.82 38.39 19.35
CA GLN A 31 57.52 37.76 19.57
C GLN A 31 57.20 36.71 18.48
N GLN A 32 57.33 37.06 17.19
CA GLN A 32 57.03 36.15 16.09
C GLN A 32 57.97 34.93 16.03
N HIS A 33 59.25 35.13 16.34
CA HIS A 33 60.22 34.04 16.45
C HIS A 33 59.97 33.17 17.70
N SER A 34 59.54 33.76 18.82
CA SER A 34 59.25 33.03 20.06
C SER A 34 58.17 31.95 19.91
N CYS A 35 57.22 32.09 18.98
CA CYS A 35 56.24 31.04 18.68
C CYS A 35 56.85 29.71 18.20
N ALA A 36 58.11 29.69 17.76
CA ALA A 36 58.82 28.46 17.38
C ALA A 36 59.67 27.85 18.51
N ASN A 37 59.85 28.56 19.64
CA ASN A 37 60.72 28.11 20.74
C ASN A 37 60.07 28.36 22.12
N PRO A 38 59.64 27.30 22.84
CA PRO A 38 59.04 27.41 24.17
C PRO A 38 59.87 28.20 25.19
N PHE A 39 61.21 28.15 25.12
CA PHE A 39 62.09 28.87 26.06
C PHE A 39 62.12 30.39 25.79
N SER A 40 62.10 30.79 24.52
CA SER A 40 61.96 32.20 24.12
C SER A 40 60.59 32.74 24.52
N LEU A 41 59.53 31.96 24.28
CA LEU A 41 58.16 32.27 24.68
C LEU A 41 57.99 32.41 26.20
N GLN A 42 58.60 31.51 26.99
CA GLN A 42 58.60 31.62 28.45
C GLN A 42 59.37 32.87 28.92
N SER A 43 60.49 33.21 28.28
CA SER A 43 61.27 34.41 28.57
C SER A 43 60.51 35.71 28.23
N LEU A 44 59.77 35.71 27.12
CA LEU A 44 58.84 36.78 26.73
C LEU A 44 57.72 36.93 27.77
N ALA A 45 57.11 35.83 28.21
CA ALA A 45 56.01 35.89 29.17
C ALA A 45 56.45 36.52 30.50
N HIS A 46 57.65 36.22 31.00
CA HIS A 46 58.18 36.84 32.23
C HIS A 46 58.54 38.33 32.06
N SER A 47 59.00 38.76 30.87
CA SER A 47 59.28 40.18 30.59
C SER A 47 58.03 41.00 30.25
N SER A 48 56.95 40.36 29.79
CA SER A 48 55.69 41.04 29.42
C SER A 48 55.13 41.95 30.53
N GLN A 49 55.25 41.53 31.80
CA GLN A 49 54.75 42.26 32.97
C GLN A 49 55.35 43.67 33.09
N SER A 50 56.64 43.86 32.81
CA SER A 50 57.28 45.18 32.80
C SER A 50 57.00 45.94 31.50
N ILE A 51 57.10 45.28 30.35
CA ILE A 51 56.90 45.90 29.03
C ILE A 51 55.48 46.50 28.87
N ILE A 52 54.44 45.86 29.44
CA ILE A 52 53.05 46.32 29.36
C ILE A 52 52.89 47.73 29.96
N SER A 53 53.62 48.07 31.03
CA SER A 53 53.58 49.40 31.63
C SER A 53 54.06 50.50 30.66
N SER A 54 55.16 50.25 29.93
CA SER A 54 55.68 51.15 28.90
C SER A 54 54.73 51.26 27.71
N ILE A 55 54.24 50.13 27.20
CA ILE A 55 53.24 50.09 26.12
C ILE A 55 52.04 50.97 26.46
N VAL A 56 51.48 50.84 27.66
CA VAL A 56 50.29 51.59 28.05
C VAL A 56 50.57 53.08 28.29
N SER A 57 51.78 53.44 28.75
CA SER A 57 52.24 54.83 28.77
C SER A 57 52.34 55.42 27.36
N ASP A 58 52.98 54.71 26.43
CA ASP A 58 53.28 55.22 25.10
C ASP A 58 52.03 55.30 24.20
N ILE A 59 51.13 54.30 24.23
CA ILE A 59 49.84 54.40 23.50
C ILE A 59 48.91 55.49 24.08
N SER A 60 49.09 55.88 25.35
CA SER A 60 48.32 56.98 25.95
C SER A 60 48.76 58.36 25.47
N ASN A 61 49.88 58.44 24.73
CA ASN A 61 50.51 59.68 24.30
C ASN A 61 50.22 59.89 22.79
N ASP A 62 49.06 60.51 22.48
CA ASP A 62 48.42 60.62 21.14
C ASP A 62 49.17 61.57 20.16
N HIS A 63 50.50 61.49 20.12
CA HIS A 63 51.43 62.39 19.43
C HIS A 63 52.49 61.67 18.57
N ASP A 64 52.49 60.34 18.54
CA ASP A 64 53.39 59.55 17.70
C ASP A 64 52.68 58.34 17.10
N GLU A 65 52.42 58.39 15.78
CA GLU A 65 51.70 57.33 15.07
C GLU A 65 52.54 56.06 14.94
N GLU A 66 53.86 56.18 14.79
CA GLU A 66 54.74 55.03 14.58
C GLU A 66 54.92 54.24 15.88
N ILE A 67 55.29 54.92 16.97
CA ILE A 67 55.45 54.30 18.29
C ILE A 67 54.13 53.67 18.75
N SER A 68 53.00 54.38 18.64
CA SER A 68 51.68 53.85 19.00
C SER A 68 51.30 52.63 18.15
N THR A 69 51.55 52.68 16.84
CA THR A 69 51.31 51.54 15.92
C THR A 69 52.14 50.32 16.29
N GLN A 70 53.43 50.46 16.58
CA GLN A 70 54.30 49.33 16.93
C GLN A 70 53.96 48.78 18.33
N ALA A 71 53.75 49.65 19.32
CA ALA A 71 53.35 49.25 20.67
C ALA A 71 52.02 48.47 20.68
N LEU A 72 51.04 48.87 19.86
CA LEU A 72 49.76 48.14 19.73
C LEU A 72 49.92 46.78 19.03
N LYS A 73 50.80 46.64 18.04
CA LYS A 73 51.14 45.31 17.46
C LYS A 73 51.70 44.38 18.54
N CYS A 74 52.65 44.87 19.33
CA CYS A 74 53.25 44.13 20.44
C CYS A 74 52.21 43.74 21.51
N LEU A 75 51.31 44.67 21.86
CA LEU A 75 50.24 44.44 22.83
C LEU A 75 49.23 43.40 22.33
N GLY A 76 48.79 43.50 21.08
CA GLY A 76 47.86 42.56 20.49
C GLY A 76 48.43 41.13 20.46
N PHE A 77 49.72 40.96 20.17
CA PHE A 77 50.38 39.65 20.31
C PHE A 77 50.34 39.13 21.76
N MET A 78 50.69 39.96 22.74
CA MET A 78 50.69 39.56 24.17
C MET A 78 49.30 39.17 24.67
N LEU A 79 48.26 39.90 24.25
CA LEU A 79 46.87 39.60 24.57
C LEU A 79 46.34 38.36 23.83
N TYR A 80 46.90 38.05 22.66
CA TYR A 80 46.47 36.96 21.79
C TYR A 80 47.10 35.61 22.17
N HIS A 81 48.37 35.55 22.58
CA HIS A 81 49.05 34.28 22.81
C HIS A 81 48.73 33.67 24.18
N PRO A 82 48.09 32.47 24.29
CA PRO A 82 47.62 31.94 25.58
C PRO A 82 48.70 31.82 26.65
N SER A 83 49.91 31.39 26.28
CA SER A 83 51.06 31.24 27.20
C SER A 83 51.62 32.56 27.76
N VAL A 84 51.32 33.70 27.12
CA VAL A 84 51.64 35.03 27.66
C VAL A 84 50.49 35.48 28.56
N VAL A 85 49.25 35.36 28.10
CA VAL A 85 48.02 35.65 28.86
C VAL A 85 47.98 34.93 30.21
N SER A 86 48.43 33.67 30.28
CA SER A 86 48.47 32.88 31.53
C SER A 86 49.46 33.39 32.59
N ILE A 87 50.33 34.35 32.26
CA ILE A 87 51.37 34.92 33.13
C ILE A 87 51.11 36.42 33.43
N LEU A 88 50.09 37.02 32.80
CA LEU A 88 49.65 38.39 33.12
C LEU A 88 49.07 38.47 34.53
N ARG A 89 49.41 39.53 35.27
CA ARG A 89 48.79 39.80 36.57
C ARG A 89 47.42 40.45 36.39
N VAL A 90 46.60 40.38 37.44
CA VAL A 90 45.30 41.06 37.51
C VAL A 90 45.45 42.56 37.25
N ASP A 91 46.49 43.18 37.82
CA ASP A 91 46.76 44.60 37.66
C ASP A 91 47.20 44.95 36.23
N ASP A 92 48.08 44.15 35.61
CA ASP A 92 48.53 44.34 34.23
C ASP A 92 47.34 44.28 33.25
N ALA A 93 46.47 43.29 33.42
CA ALA A 93 45.26 43.11 32.62
C ALA A 93 44.26 44.27 32.83
N ASN A 94 44.04 44.71 34.07
CA ASN A 94 43.19 45.87 34.39
C ASN A 94 43.73 47.17 33.80
N LEU A 95 45.05 47.37 33.83
CA LEU A 95 45.74 48.55 33.32
C LEU A 95 45.63 48.63 31.78
N VAL A 96 45.75 47.50 31.08
CA VAL A 96 45.48 47.40 29.63
C VAL A 96 43.99 47.63 29.30
N LEU A 97 43.07 46.99 30.03
CA LEU A 97 41.62 47.10 29.80
C LEU A 97 41.05 48.49 30.17
N GLY A 98 41.72 49.24 31.04
CA GLY A 98 41.42 50.66 31.27
C GLY A 98 41.93 51.58 30.14
N ALA A 99 43.11 51.28 29.58
CA ALA A 99 43.77 52.12 28.58
C ALA A 99 43.22 51.95 27.15
N LEU A 100 43.06 50.72 26.67
CA LEU A 100 42.63 50.45 25.29
C LEU A 100 41.27 51.11 24.93
N PRO A 101 40.22 51.04 25.76
CA PRO A 101 38.95 51.71 25.46
C PRO A 101 39.05 53.23 25.44
N LYS A 102 39.92 53.81 26.28
CA LYS A 102 40.19 55.25 26.30
C LYS A 102 40.85 55.68 25.00
N LEU A 103 41.94 55.01 24.61
CA LEU A 103 42.63 55.24 23.33
C LEU A 103 41.65 55.24 22.15
N ILE A 104 40.88 54.16 21.99
CA ILE A 104 39.96 53.97 20.86
C ILE A 104 38.90 55.08 20.78
N THR A 105 38.51 55.67 21.91
CA THR A 105 37.48 56.73 21.98
C THR A 105 38.02 58.15 21.98
N THR A 106 39.34 58.35 22.06
CA THR A 106 39.96 59.69 22.08
C THR A 106 40.94 59.97 20.94
N THR A 107 41.61 58.95 20.38
CA THR A 107 42.62 59.16 19.33
C THR A 107 42.00 59.70 18.04
N LYS A 108 42.79 60.46 17.29
CA LYS A 108 42.48 60.89 15.92
C LYS A 108 43.18 60.04 14.85
N LEU A 109 44.04 59.11 15.25
CA LEU A 109 44.86 58.30 14.35
C LEU A 109 44.10 57.04 13.92
N LYS A 110 43.88 56.91 12.60
CA LYS A 110 43.15 55.79 11.98
C LYS A 110 43.83 54.43 12.21
N SER A 111 45.15 54.42 12.18
CA SER A 111 46.03 53.29 12.50
C SER A 111 45.87 52.84 13.94
N ALA A 112 46.08 53.74 14.91
CA ALA A 112 45.96 53.45 16.35
C ALA A 112 44.54 53.03 16.74
N CYS A 113 43.51 53.68 16.19
CA CYS A 113 42.11 53.27 16.39
C CYS A 113 41.85 51.85 15.85
N ASN A 114 42.29 51.54 14.63
CA ASN A 114 42.15 50.21 14.03
C ASN A 114 42.90 49.14 14.82
N LEU A 115 44.14 49.41 15.26
CA LEU A 115 44.97 48.47 16.01
C LEU A 115 44.49 48.27 17.44
N GLY A 116 44.03 49.32 18.13
CA GLY A 116 43.42 49.19 19.46
C GLY A 116 42.16 48.32 19.42
N VAL A 117 41.31 48.48 18.40
CA VAL A 117 40.14 47.62 18.18
C VAL A 117 40.55 46.20 17.81
N TRP A 118 41.60 46.02 17.00
CA TRP A 118 42.18 44.71 16.70
C TRP A 118 42.64 43.99 17.97
N CYS A 119 43.33 44.67 18.91
CA CYS A 119 43.69 44.12 20.22
C CYS A 119 42.46 43.57 20.98
N LEU A 120 41.33 44.30 20.98
CA LEU A 120 40.08 43.84 21.58
C LEU A 120 39.44 42.64 20.85
N SER A 121 39.75 42.44 19.57
CA SER A 121 39.27 41.31 18.77
C SER A 121 40.08 40.02 18.93
N VAL A 122 41.39 40.13 19.22
CA VAL A 122 42.30 38.96 19.30
C VAL A 122 42.56 38.48 20.72
N GLN A 123 42.26 39.28 21.75
CA GLN A 123 42.54 38.94 23.14
C GLN A 123 41.99 37.56 23.58
N GLN A 124 42.72 36.84 24.43
CA GLN A 124 42.30 35.57 25.02
C GLN A 124 42.08 35.68 26.54
N LEU A 125 41.70 36.87 27.03
CA LEU A 125 41.54 37.13 28.45
C LEU A 125 40.35 36.33 29.02
N GLY A 126 40.46 35.94 30.29
CA GLY A 126 39.36 35.29 31.02
C GLY A 126 38.15 36.22 31.17
N ALA A 127 36.95 35.64 31.12
CA ALA A 127 35.69 36.39 31.13
C ALA A 127 35.55 37.36 32.32
N SER A 128 36.06 37.00 33.50
CA SER A 128 36.05 37.85 34.71
C SER A 128 36.79 39.19 34.54
N PHE A 129 37.88 39.23 33.78
CA PHE A 129 38.58 40.47 33.46
C PHE A 129 37.75 41.36 32.54
N LEU A 130 37.13 40.75 31.52
CA LEU A 130 36.33 41.45 30.51
C LEU A 130 35.00 41.98 31.09
N ASP A 131 34.37 41.21 31.98
CA ASP A 131 33.17 41.59 32.75
C ASP A 131 33.41 42.90 33.53
N THR A 132 34.49 42.95 34.31
CA THR A 132 34.90 44.10 35.15
C THR A 132 35.02 45.40 34.34
N HIS A 133 35.41 45.31 33.06
CA HIS A 133 35.56 46.46 32.14
C HIS A 133 34.50 46.52 31.04
N PHE A 134 33.43 45.73 31.12
CA PHE A 134 32.45 45.59 30.05
C PHE A 134 31.86 46.94 29.56
N PRO A 135 31.50 47.90 30.43
CA PRO A 135 30.93 49.19 30.00
C PRO A 135 31.88 50.10 29.24
N SER A 136 33.21 50.00 29.47
CA SER A 136 34.21 50.77 28.72
C SER A 136 34.55 50.08 27.39
N LEU A 137 34.78 48.77 27.43
CA LEU A 137 35.00 47.93 26.25
C LEU A 137 33.86 48.08 25.22
N LEU A 138 32.62 47.95 25.68
CA LEU A 138 31.44 48.12 24.84
C LEU A 138 31.38 49.51 24.19
N ARG A 139 31.68 50.57 24.95
CA ARG A 139 31.68 51.95 24.44
C ARG A 139 32.72 52.16 23.33
N ALA A 140 33.91 51.60 23.48
CA ALA A 140 34.97 51.68 22.48
C ALA A 140 34.63 50.90 21.20
N ILE A 141 34.04 49.70 21.34
CA ILE A 141 33.61 48.90 20.19
C ILE A 141 32.45 49.61 19.44
N VAL A 142 31.47 50.18 20.16
CA VAL A 142 30.38 50.96 19.55
C VAL A 142 30.91 52.19 18.82
N HIS A 143 31.84 52.94 19.41
CA HIS A 143 32.51 54.08 18.76
C HIS A 143 33.21 53.67 17.44
N ALA A 144 33.91 52.53 17.44
CA ALA A 144 34.53 51.99 16.24
C ALA A 144 33.52 51.51 15.17
N LEU A 145 32.37 50.96 15.58
CA LEU A 145 31.29 50.55 14.68
C LEU A 145 30.53 51.75 14.08
N ASP A 146 30.34 52.84 14.81
CA ASP A 146 29.76 54.09 14.30
C ASP A 146 30.70 54.80 13.28
N ASN A 147 31.99 54.45 13.31
CA ASN A 147 32.98 54.78 12.28
C ASN A 147 33.25 56.29 12.04
N PRO A 148 33.61 57.07 13.08
CA PRO A 148 33.89 58.50 12.95
C PRO A 148 35.06 58.82 11.99
N MET A 149 35.92 57.85 11.70
CA MET A 149 37.09 58.00 10.81
C MET A 149 36.86 57.51 9.37
N GLY A 150 35.63 57.12 8.98
CA GLY A 150 35.34 56.65 7.62
C GLY A 150 36.08 55.37 7.20
N SER A 151 36.58 54.60 8.15
CA SER A 151 37.47 53.45 7.95
C SER A 151 36.70 52.11 7.98
N LEU A 152 36.46 51.51 6.81
CA LEU A 152 35.87 50.17 6.72
C LEU A 152 36.68 49.11 7.48
N SER A 153 38.02 49.20 7.45
CA SER A 153 38.91 48.32 8.23
C SER A 153 38.61 48.35 9.73
N THR A 154 38.47 49.56 10.29
CA THR A 154 38.14 49.75 11.72
C THR A 154 36.79 49.14 12.05
N THR A 155 35.81 49.24 11.16
CA THR A 155 34.49 48.60 11.35
C THR A 155 34.54 47.07 11.25
N PHE A 156 35.43 46.52 10.43
CA PHE A 156 35.60 45.06 10.32
C PHE A 156 36.23 44.50 11.60
N GLU A 157 37.32 45.09 12.11
CA GLU A 157 37.89 44.66 13.40
C GLU A 157 36.90 44.89 14.56
N ALA A 158 36.07 45.94 14.51
CA ALA A 158 35.02 46.14 15.51
C ALA A 158 33.92 45.05 15.45
N THR A 159 33.55 44.57 14.26
CA THR A 159 32.68 43.37 14.15
C THR A 159 33.36 42.09 14.63
N GLN A 160 34.68 41.94 14.47
CA GLN A 160 35.42 40.83 15.09
C GLN A 160 35.39 40.93 16.63
N ALA A 161 35.58 42.13 17.19
CA ALA A 161 35.49 42.35 18.64
C ALA A 161 34.08 42.06 19.20
N VAL A 162 33.00 42.41 18.49
CA VAL A 162 31.63 42.02 18.86
C VAL A 162 31.46 40.50 18.85
N MET A 163 31.94 39.80 17.83
CA MET A 163 31.88 38.33 17.77
C MET A 163 32.68 37.69 18.93
N LYS A 164 33.87 38.23 19.21
CA LYS A 164 34.75 37.77 20.28
C LYS A 164 34.12 37.92 21.67
N LEU A 165 33.62 39.11 22.01
CA LEU A 165 32.92 39.34 23.28
C LEU A 165 31.58 38.58 23.36
N SER A 166 30.88 38.34 22.24
CA SER A 166 29.65 37.53 22.24
C SER A 166 29.91 36.07 22.62
N GLY A 167 31.09 35.53 22.31
CA GLY A 167 31.53 34.21 22.75
C GLY A 167 32.02 34.14 24.21
N GLN A 168 32.62 35.22 24.73
CA GLN A 168 33.15 35.28 26.11
C GLN A 168 32.14 35.76 27.16
N LEU A 169 31.18 36.62 26.77
CA LEU A 169 30.26 37.36 27.66
C LEU A 169 28.82 37.37 27.10
N SER A 170 28.32 36.20 26.72
CA SER A 170 27.06 36.01 25.98
C SER A 170 25.85 36.76 26.56
N GLU A 171 25.55 36.61 27.86
CA GLU A 171 24.39 37.26 28.48
C GLU A 171 24.55 38.79 28.61
N GLN A 172 25.77 39.30 28.80
CA GLN A 172 26.03 40.75 28.84
C GLN A 172 25.90 41.39 27.47
N MET A 173 26.42 40.73 26.43
CA MET A 173 26.23 41.13 25.03
C MET A 173 24.75 41.06 24.62
N LYS A 174 24.01 40.05 25.07
CA LYS A 174 22.57 39.92 24.85
C LYS A 174 21.75 41.01 25.54
N GLY A 175 22.04 41.35 26.80
CA GLY A 175 21.39 42.47 27.50
C GLY A 175 21.69 43.83 26.88
N SER A 176 22.94 44.06 26.47
CA SER A 176 23.39 45.30 25.82
C SER A 176 23.16 45.36 24.29
N SER A 177 22.51 44.34 23.71
CA SER A 177 22.23 44.23 22.27
C SER A 177 21.57 45.48 21.66
N HIS A 178 20.76 46.18 22.45
CA HIS A 178 20.11 47.44 22.08
C HIS A 178 21.07 48.61 21.81
N ILE A 179 22.34 48.50 22.21
CA ILE A 179 23.40 49.51 22.04
C ILE A 179 24.30 49.17 20.84
N TRP A 180 24.81 47.94 20.75
CA TRP A 180 25.83 47.56 19.76
C TRP A 180 25.29 46.93 18.46
N ALA A 181 24.07 46.37 18.47
CA ALA A 181 23.48 45.81 17.25
C ALA A 181 23.09 46.88 16.20
N PRO A 182 22.57 48.09 16.57
CA PRO A 182 22.17 49.10 15.58
C PRO A 182 23.28 49.55 14.63
N PRO A 183 24.51 49.89 15.07
CA PRO A 183 25.62 50.19 14.16
C PRO A 183 25.95 49.09 13.14
N ILE A 184 25.63 47.82 13.45
CA ILE A 184 25.81 46.67 12.55
C ILE A 184 24.59 46.51 11.63
N TYR A 185 23.37 46.36 12.17
CA TYR A 185 22.20 46.08 11.32
C TYR A 185 21.85 47.25 10.38
N ARG A 186 22.18 48.50 10.76
CA ARG A 186 22.03 49.68 9.87
C ARG A 186 22.88 49.60 8.60
N ARG A 187 23.94 48.79 8.59
CA ARG A 187 24.81 48.60 7.43
C ARG A 187 24.25 47.62 6.40
N LEU A 188 23.23 46.83 6.75
CA LEU A 188 22.52 45.95 5.79
C LEU A 188 21.85 46.76 4.66
N ILE A 189 21.44 48.01 4.93
CA ILE A 189 20.91 48.94 3.93
C ILE A 189 21.98 49.89 3.34
N SER A 190 23.26 49.58 3.49
CA SER A 190 24.36 50.31 2.82
C SER A 190 24.37 49.99 1.31
N THR A 191 24.77 50.94 0.47
CA THR A 191 25.06 50.69 -0.96
C THR A 191 26.39 49.97 -1.16
N ASP A 192 27.37 50.15 -0.27
CA ASP A 192 28.64 49.40 -0.29
C ASP A 192 28.41 47.91 -0.02
N LYS A 193 28.82 47.05 -0.98
CA LYS A 193 28.77 45.59 -0.86
C LYS A 193 29.63 45.10 0.30
N ARG A 194 30.88 45.55 0.43
CA ARG A 194 31.83 44.98 1.38
C ARG A 194 31.37 45.19 2.83
N GLY A 195 30.80 46.35 3.13
CA GLY A 195 30.17 46.71 4.40
C GLY A 195 28.88 45.94 4.71
N ARG A 196 28.00 45.68 3.72
CA ARG A 196 26.83 44.80 3.90
C ARG A 196 27.28 43.39 4.25
N ASP A 197 28.10 42.79 3.39
CA ASP A 197 28.46 41.37 3.44
C ASP A 197 29.28 41.04 4.71
N ALA A 198 30.06 41.99 5.24
CA ALA A 198 30.72 41.86 6.55
C ALA A 198 29.72 41.95 7.72
N SER A 199 28.72 42.83 7.62
CA SER A 199 27.70 43.00 8.67
C SER A 199 26.73 41.82 8.74
N GLU A 200 26.34 41.25 7.59
CA GLU A 200 25.52 40.04 7.52
C GLU A 200 26.27 38.82 8.09
N ARG A 201 27.53 38.60 7.71
CA ARG A 201 28.37 37.53 8.31
C ARG A 201 28.58 37.69 9.80
N CYS A 202 28.69 38.93 10.30
CA CYS A 202 28.74 39.21 11.73
C CYS A 202 27.43 38.80 12.42
N LEU A 203 26.28 39.22 11.89
CA LEU A 203 24.95 38.88 12.41
C LEU A 203 24.65 37.37 12.38
N LEU A 204 25.13 36.65 11.36
CA LEU A 204 25.04 35.19 11.29
C LEU A 204 25.81 34.53 12.45
N LYS A 205 27.05 34.95 12.72
CA LYS A 205 27.89 34.39 13.80
C LYS A 205 27.40 34.71 15.21
N ILE A 206 26.75 35.85 15.43
CA ILE A 206 26.17 36.24 16.74
C ILE A 206 24.65 36.03 16.83
N ARG A 207 24.08 35.21 15.92
CA ARG A 207 22.63 35.06 15.78
C ARG A 207 21.93 34.67 17.09
N SER A 208 22.51 33.79 17.88
CA SER A 208 22.00 33.34 19.19
C SER A 208 22.04 34.41 20.29
N THR A 209 22.90 35.42 20.16
CA THR A 209 23.00 36.56 21.08
C THR A 209 21.95 37.64 20.77
N VAL A 210 21.47 37.69 19.51
CA VAL A 210 20.55 38.73 19.00
C VAL A 210 19.12 38.21 18.80
N ILE A 211 18.95 36.90 18.61
CA ILE A 211 17.65 36.24 18.37
C ILE A 211 17.50 35.07 19.37
N PRO A 212 16.45 35.03 20.20
CA PRO A 212 15.34 36.00 20.28
C PRO A 212 15.79 37.37 20.83
N PRO A 213 15.23 38.48 20.32
CA PRO A 213 15.69 39.83 20.67
C PRO A 213 15.32 40.23 22.10
N SER A 214 16.18 41.04 22.71
CA SER A 214 15.84 41.73 23.95
C SER A 214 14.70 42.74 23.71
N LEU A 215 13.84 42.95 24.71
CA LEU A 215 12.72 43.89 24.61
C LEU A 215 13.19 45.31 24.24
N ASP A 216 14.38 45.71 24.71
CA ASP A 216 14.95 47.02 24.41
C ASP A 216 15.57 47.10 23.01
N LEU A 217 16.15 46.02 22.48
CA LEU A 217 16.53 45.94 21.06
C LEU A 217 15.28 46.11 20.17
N SER A 218 14.18 45.42 20.51
CA SER A 218 12.92 45.55 19.77
C SER A 218 12.31 46.96 19.87
N LYS A 219 12.44 47.66 21.01
CA LYS A 219 12.07 49.10 21.11
C LYS A 219 12.94 49.99 20.23
N VAL A 220 14.26 49.76 20.20
CA VAL A 220 15.21 50.55 19.40
C VAL A 220 14.94 50.35 17.91
N ILE A 221 14.77 49.11 17.44
CA ILE A 221 14.54 48.85 16.01
C ILE A 221 13.17 49.36 15.53
N VAL A 222 12.13 49.41 16.38
CA VAL A 222 10.87 50.10 16.06
C VAL A 222 11.07 51.61 15.78
N LYS A 223 11.99 52.27 16.51
CA LYS A 223 12.34 53.68 16.24
C LYS A 223 13.15 53.79 14.95
N ASP A 224 14.19 52.97 14.81
CA ASP A 224 15.12 53.02 13.67
C ASP A 224 14.44 52.69 12.33
N MET A 225 13.47 51.76 12.35
CA MET A 225 12.64 51.40 11.21
C MET A 225 11.82 52.59 10.69
N LYS A 226 11.24 53.38 11.59
CA LYS A 226 10.45 54.58 11.24
C LYS A 226 11.31 55.75 10.77
N ILE A 227 12.54 55.86 11.27
CA ILE A 227 13.45 56.98 10.96
C ILE A 227 14.24 56.73 9.67
N LYS A 228 14.73 55.50 9.46
CA LYS A 228 15.68 55.18 8.38
C LYS A 228 15.41 53.86 7.66
N LEU A 229 15.27 52.74 8.38
CA LEU A 229 15.42 51.42 7.74
C LEU A 229 14.32 51.13 6.71
N LEU A 230 13.08 51.53 6.96
CA LEU A 230 11.97 51.27 6.05
C LEU A 230 12.11 51.99 4.71
N ASN A 231 12.70 53.19 4.70
CA ASN A 231 12.96 53.91 3.45
C ASN A 231 14.21 53.36 2.76
N GLY A 232 15.30 53.11 3.49
CA GLY A 232 16.50 52.50 2.91
C GLY A 232 16.26 51.14 2.22
N MET A 233 15.30 50.34 2.70
CA MET A 233 14.88 49.12 1.99
C MET A 233 14.08 49.39 0.71
N LYS A 234 13.27 50.46 0.64
CA LYS A 234 12.60 50.88 -0.61
C LYS A 234 13.61 51.42 -1.59
N ASP A 235 14.54 52.25 -1.12
CA ASP A 235 15.63 52.79 -1.93
C ASP A 235 16.44 51.65 -2.57
N LEU A 236 16.73 50.56 -1.83
CA LEU A 236 17.35 49.36 -2.41
C LEU A 236 16.45 48.65 -3.44
N LEU A 237 15.15 48.47 -3.18
CA LEU A 237 14.22 47.85 -4.15
C LEU A 237 14.14 48.65 -5.46
N ASP A 238 14.01 49.98 -5.36
CA ASP A 238 13.81 50.87 -6.49
C ASP A 238 15.13 51.07 -7.29
N ASN A 239 16.29 50.85 -6.65
CA ASN A 239 17.60 50.68 -7.32
C ASN A 239 17.86 49.24 -7.82
N GLY A 240 16.87 48.34 -7.79
CA GLY A 240 16.99 46.96 -8.29
C GLY A 240 17.73 45.97 -7.37
N MET A 241 18.23 46.42 -6.21
CA MET A 241 18.95 45.61 -5.21
C MET A 241 18.00 44.77 -4.34
N LYS A 242 17.13 44.01 -4.99
CA LYS A 242 15.96 43.34 -4.39
C LYS A 242 16.35 42.25 -3.39
N ILE A 243 17.36 41.45 -3.69
CA ILE A 243 17.88 40.40 -2.78
C ILE A 243 18.45 41.04 -1.51
N GLN A 244 19.20 42.14 -1.64
CA GLN A 244 19.80 42.84 -0.51
C GLN A 244 18.72 43.51 0.36
N ALA A 245 17.68 44.08 -0.26
CA ALA A 245 16.52 44.62 0.44
C ALA A 245 15.79 43.54 1.26
N ILE A 246 15.57 42.35 0.70
CA ILE A 246 14.82 41.28 1.37
C ILE A 246 15.64 40.54 2.44
N HIS A 247 16.97 40.44 2.28
CA HIS A 247 17.89 40.01 3.35
C HIS A 247 17.83 40.96 4.55
N ALA A 248 17.95 42.27 4.30
CA ALA A 248 17.85 43.30 5.35
C ALA A 248 16.49 43.22 6.08
N TRP A 249 15.39 43.11 5.32
CA TRP A 249 14.04 42.90 5.86
C TRP A 249 13.95 41.66 6.76
N GLY A 250 14.49 40.53 6.28
CA GLY A 250 14.51 39.24 6.97
C GLY A 250 15.29 39.24 8.29
N TRP A 251 16.27 40.14 8.44
CA TRP A 251 16.94 40.40 9.72
C TRP A 251 16.12 41.32 10.63
N PHE A 252 15.60 42.44 10.11
CA PHE A 252 14.88 43.41 10.92
C PHE A 252 13.57 42.85 11.50
N VAL A 253 12.83 42.01 10.76
CA VAL A 253 11.62 41.35 11.28
C VAL A 253 11.94 40.38 12.43
N ARG A 254 13.06 39.65 12.36
CA ARG A 254 13.52 38.76 13.44
C ARG A 254 13.92 39.54 14.70
N MET A 255 14.53 40.72 14.54
CA MET A 255 14.90 41.61 15.67
C MET A 255 13.69 42.38 16.27
N LEU A 256 12.58 42.50 15.54
CA LEU A 256 11.30 42.94 16.13
C LEU A 256 10.71 41.87 17.06
N GLY A 257 10.85 40.58 16.72
CA GLY A 257 10.37 39.46 17.53
C GLY A 257 8.90 39.59 17.93
N SER A 258 8.54 39.10 19.12
CA SER A 258 7.18 39.24 19.70
C SER A 258 6.65 40.68 19.71
N TYR A 259 7.51 41.70 19.72
CA TYR A 259 7.11 43.11 19.73
C TYR A 259 6.47 43.56 18.40
N ALA A 260 6.66 42.81 17.31
CA ALA A 260 5.92 42.96 16.05
C ALA A 260 4.39 42.89 16.28
N SER A 261 3.92 41.96 17.12
CA SER A 261 2.50 41.77 17.43
C SER A 261 1.81 43.02 18.03
N ARG A 262 2.60 43.87 18.71
CA ARG A 262 2.17 45.14 19.33
C ARG A 262 2.29 46.33 18.37
N ASN A 263 3.04 46.20 17.28
CA ASN A 263 3.35 47.27 16.32
C ASN A 263 2.74 46.99 14.94
N ARG A 264 1.50 46.47 14.89
CA ARG A 264 0.85 45.96 13.66
C ARG A 264 0.91 46.92 12.47
N HIS A 265 0.74 48.24 12.68
CA HIS A 265 0.88 49.23 11.60
C HIS A 265 2.29 49.23 10.97
N LEU A 266 3.35 49.14 11.78
CA LEU A 266 4.72 49.05 11.30
C LEU A 266 4.98 47.74 10.54
N VAL A 267 4.40 46.62 11.02
CA VAL A 267 4.47 45.33 10.31
C VAL A 267 3.78 45.45 8.95
N ASN A 268 2.59 46.02 8.88
CA ASN A 268 1.86 46.25 7.62
C ASN A 268 2.62 47.19 6.66
N ASP A 269 3.33 48.20 7.17
CA ASP A 269 4.19 49.05 6.34
C ASP A 269 5.46 48.32 5.86
N MET A 270 6.00 47.40 6.67
CA MET A 270 7.10 46.51 6.27
C MET A 270 6.67 45.45 5.25
N LEU A 271 5.44 44.93 5.29
CA LEU A 271 4.95 43.90 4.38
C LEU A 271 4.92 44.33 2.90
N LYS A 272 4.81 45.64 2.64
CA LYS A 272 4.89 46.26 1.30
C LYS A 272 6.21 46.01 0.55
N ILE A 273 7.23 45.49 1.24
CA ILE A 273 8.52 45.05 0.67
C ILE A 273 8.40 43.62 0.09
N PRO A 274 8.14 42.55 0.89
CA PRO A 274 7.92 41.21 0.36
C PRO A 274 6.72 41.11 -0.59
N GLU A 275 5.68 41.93 -0.43
CA GLU A 275 4.56 42.01 -1.38
C GLU A 275 5.02 42.28 -2.82
N ARG A 276 6.11 43.05 -3.03
CA ARG A 276 6.68 43.31 -4.36
C ARG A 276 7.57 42.16 -4.85
N THR A 277 8.31 41.50 -3.96
CA THR A 277 9.32 40.49 -4.33
C THR A 277 8.78 39.06 -4.39
N PHE A 278 7.64 38.76 -3.76
CA PHE A 278 6.89 37.53 -3.99
C PHE A 278 6.32 37.43 -5.42
N THR A 279 6.05 38.57 -6.07
CA THR A 279 5.53 38.65 -7.44
C THR A 279 6.61 38.99 -8.48
N ASP A 280 7.89 38.79 -8.14
CA ASP A 280 8.99 39.07 -9.07
C ASP A 280 9.06 38.04 -10.21
N LEU A 281 9.80 38.35 -11.28
CA LEU A 281 10.00 37.43 -12.41
C LEU A 281 11.19 36.48 -12.19
N ASP A 282 12.11 36.83 -11.29
CA ASP A 282 13.28 36.01 -10.95
C ASP A 282 12.96 35.00 -9.82
N PRO A 283 13.09 33.68 -10.06
CA PRO A 283 12.95 32.66 -9.02
C PRO A 283 13.85 32.88 -7.80
N GLN A 284 15.07 33.41 -7.97
CA GLN A 284 16.00 33.64 -6.85
C GLN A 284 15.50 34.72 -5.90
N ILE A 285 14.85 35.76 -6.43
CA ILE A 285 14.21 36.81 -5.62
C ILE A 285 13.01 36.25 -4.86
N GLN A 286 12.20 35.38 -5.48
CA GLN A 286 11.08 34.72 -4.80
C GLN A 286 11.57 33.78 -3.68
N ILE A 287 12.61 32.98 -3.94
CA ILE A 287 13.26 32.08 -2.96
C ILE A 287 13.84 32.87 -1.78
N ALA A 288 14.61 33.93 -2.05
CA ALA A 288 15.15 34.81 -1.01
C ALA A 288 14.04 35.45 -0.16
N THR A 289 12.90 35.78 -0.77
CA THR A 289 11.71 36.30 -0.06
C THR A 289 11.12 35.27 0.89
N GLN A 290 11.08 33.99 0.51
CA GLN A 290 10.56 32.91 1.35
C GLN A 290 11.51 32.57 2.52
N VAL A 291 12.82 32.57 2.30
CA VAL A 291 13.84 32.41 3.36
C VAL A 291 13.85 33.63 4.32
N ALA A 292 13.52 34.82 3.82
CA ALA A 292 13.25 35.99 4.68
C ALA A 292 11.94 35.85 5.47
N TRP A 293 10.91 35.19 4.91
CA TRP A 293 9.59 34.96 5.52
C TRP A 293 9.63 34.05 6.75
N GLU A 294 10.60 33.11 6.83
CA GLU A 294 10.96 32.42 8.08
C GLU A 294 11.14 33.41 9.26
N GLY A 295 11.58 34.65 8.99
CA GLY A 295 11.73 35.70 9.99
C GLY A 295 10.43 36.32 10.49
N LEU A 296 9.36 36.29 9.68
CA LEU A 296 8.02 36.66 10.13
C LEU A 296 7.41 35.53 10.98
N ILE A 297 7.74 34.27 10.66
CA ILE A 297 7.40 33.11 11.49
C ILE A 297 8.09 33.24 12.86
N ASP A 298 9.41 33.50 12.90
CA ASP A 298 10.16 33.83 14.13
C ASP A 298 9.50 34.96 14.95
N ALA A 299 8.96 35.99 14.30
CA ALA A 299 8.42 37.18 14.97
C ALA A 299 6.96 37.04 15.45
N LEU A 300 6.18 36.12 14.88
CA LEU A 300 4.75 35.98 15.18
C LEU A 300 4.38 34.63 15.83
N VAL A 301 5.08 33.54 15.52
CA VAL A 301 4.80 32.20 16.05
C VAL A 301 5.73 31.91 17.23
N HIS A 302 5.20 32.12 18.42
CA HIS A 302 5.86 31.77 19.68
C HIS A 302 5.18 30.53 20.25
N CYS A 303 5.94 29.45 20.49
CA CYS A 303 5.39 28.26 21.14
C CYS A 303 4.84 28.67 22.52
N PRO A 304 3.58 28.31 22.85
CA PRO A 304 2.99 28.67 24.13
C PRO A 304 3.66 27.86 25.24
N THR A 305 4.64 28.46 25.90
CA THR A 305 5.21 27.91 27.14
C THR A 305 4.10 27.82 28.18
N PHE A 306 3.51 26.63 28.32
CA PHE A 306 2.67 26.30 29.46
C PHE A 306 3.54 26.36 30.72
N VAL A 307 3.56 27.53 31.36
CA VAL A 307 4.18 27.71 32.67
C VAL A 307 3.37 26.85 33.64
N SER A 308 3.90 25.67 33.95
CA SER A 308 3.39 24.85 35.04
C SER A 308 3.75 25.59 36.34
N GLU A 309 2.81 26.41 36.83
CA GLU A 309 2.90 27.10 38.13
C GLU A 309 2.77 26.09 39.28
N LYS A 310 3.73 25.16 39.37
CA LYS A 310 3.91 24.35 40.56
C LYS A 310 4.46 25.23 41.68
N SER A 311 3.64 25.37 42.71
CA SER A 311 3.99 25.84 44.05
C SER A 311 4.65 27.22 44.17
N LYS A 312 3.81 28.23 44.40
CA LYS A 312 3.89 28.96 45.68
C LYS A 312 2.53 28.97 46.36
N SER A 313 2.44 28.27 47.49
CA SER A 313 1.30 28.29 48.39
C SER A 313 1.34 29.54 49.28
N ALA A 314 0.31 30.38 49.21
CA ALA A 314 0.04 31.41 50.21
C ALA A 314 -1.47 31.74 50.23
N GLU A 315 -2.12 31.33 51.32
CA GLU A 315 -3.32 31.88 51.95
C GLU A 315 -4.62 32.07 51.13
N GLU A 316 -5.65 31.38 51.62
CA GLU A 316 -7.05 31.67 51.33
C GLU A 316 -7.43 33.05 51.89
N ASN A 317 -8.16 33.87 51.11
CA ASN A 317 -9.38 34.61 51.52
C ASN A 317 -9.70 35.78 50.57
N SER A 318 -10.51 35.53 49.53
CA SER A 318 -11.53 36.47 49.03
C SER A 318 -12.36 35.85 47.90
N LEU A 319 -13.57 35.41 48.24
CA LEU A 319 -14.60 35.11 47.25
C LEU A 319 -15.15 36.41 46.62
N GLU A 320 -15.77 36.28 45.45
CA GLU A 320 -16.58 37.32 44.78
C GLU A 320 -15.91 38.67 44.42
N LYS A 321 -15.12 38.69 43.32
CA LYS A 321 -15.17 39.72 42.23
C LYS A 321 -14.05 39.58 41.16
N GLN A 322 -13.99 38.48 40.39
CA GLN A 322 -13.08 38.46 39.21
C GLN A 322 -13.42 37.55 38.01
N HIS A 323 -14.45 36.70 38.07
CA HIS A 323 -14.72 35.71 36.99
C HIS A 323 -15.14 36.26 35.62
N SER A 324 -15.37 37.57 35.46
CA SER A 324 -15.78 38.19 34.19
C SER A 324 -14.62 38.73 33.33
N LEU A 325 -13.42 38.93 33.89
CA LEU A 325 -12.31 39.58 33.17
C LEU A 325 -11.30 38.60 32.55
N GLY A 326 -11.23 37.36 33.05
CA GLY A 326 -10.25 36.35 32.60
C GLY A 326 -10.53 35.79 31.21
N ARG A 327 -11.78 35.36 30.94
CA ARG A 327 -12.14 34.65 29.69
C ARG A 327 -11.80 35.45 28.43
N LYS A 328 -12.19 36.73 28.41
CA LYS A 328 -12.02 37.63 27.24
C LYS A 328 -10.58 37.75 26.75
N LYS A 329 -9.60 37.80 27.67
CA LYS A 329 -8.17 37.87 27.31
C LYS A 329 -7.69 36.62 26.56
N CYS A 330 -8.20 35.43 26.91
CA CYS A 330 -7.81 34.19 26.26
C CYS A 330 -8.34 34.15 24.82
N ASP A 331 -9.63 34.47 24.64
CA ASP A 331 -10.30 34.49 23.33
C ASP A 331 -9.67 35.52 22.36
N ASP A 332 -9.35 36.71 22.86
CA ASP A 332 -8.65 37.76 22.08
C ASP A 332 -7.23 37.34 21.68
N GLN A 333 -6.52 36.61 22.54
CA GLN A 333 -5.15 36.15 22.30
C GLN A 333 -5.11 34.96 21.32
N ALA A 334 -6.04 34.00 21.44
CA ALA A 334 -6.24 32.93 20.46
C ALA A 334 -6.64 33.46 19.08
N ASN A 335 -7.56 34.43 19.02
CA ASN A 335 -7.90 35.14 17.79
C ASN A 335 -6.70 35.90 17.20
N GLY A 336 -5.82 36.45 18.04
CA GLY A 336 -4.57 37.06 17.63
C GLY A 336 -3.63 36.07 16.95
N PHE A 337 -3.42 34.91 17.55
CA PHE A 337 -2.58 33.83 17.03
C PHE A 337 -3.09 33.31 15.68
N LEU A 338 -4.39 32.99 15.57
CA LEU A 338 -4.98 32.52 14.31
C LEU A 338 -4.84 33.56 13.18
N LYS A 339 -5.00 34.85 13.48
CA LYS A 339 -4.81 35.94 12.49
C LYS A 339 -3.36 36.07 12.03
N SER A 340 -2.39 35.89 12.93
CA SER A 340 -0.96 35.84 12.58
C SER A 340 -0.61 34.66 11.68
N ILE A 341 -1.15 33.46 11.95
CA ILE A 341 -0.92 32.30 11.08
C ILE A 341 -1.55 32.53 9.71
N LYS A 342 -2.78 33.08 9.63
CA LYS A 342 -3.43 33.39 8.35
C LYS A 342 -2.62 34.37 7.50
N LEU A 343 -2.00 35.38 8.13
CA LEU A 343 -1.08 36.32 7.47
C LEU A 343 0.12 35.58 6.85
N ILE A 344 0.78 34.70 7.61
CA ILE A 344 1.93 33.91 7.16
C ILE A 344 1.55 32.97 6.01
N MET A 345 0.40 32.30 6.10
CA MET A 345 -0.06 31.30 5.13
C MET A 345 -0.51 31.89 3.79
N THR A 346 -1.00 33.15 3.77
CA THR A 346 -1.59 33.76 2.57
C THR A 346 -0.66 33.73 1.34
N PRO A 347 0.60 34.21 1.40
CA PRO A 347 1.51 34.10 0.25
C PRO A 347 1.95 32.65 -0.03
N LEU A 348 2.16 31.81 1.00
CA LEU A 348 2.58 30.42 0.80
C LEU A 348 1.55 29.62 -0.01
N ILE A 349 0.26 29.80 0.29
CA ILE A 349 -0.84 29.21 -0.48
C ILE A 349 -0.85 29.75 -1.90
N GLY A 350 -0.71 31.08 -2.08
CA GLY A 350 -0.65 31.71 -3.39
C GLY A 350 0.48 31.16 -4.28
N ILE A 351 1.69 30.99 -3.71
CA ILE A 351 2.87 30.47 -4.40
C ILE A 351 2.67 29.00 -4.78
N MET A 352 2.22 28.15 -3.86
CA MET A 352 1.95 26.73 -4.15
C MET A 352 0.82 26.51 -5.17
N SER A 353 -0.13 27.44 -5.27
CA SER A 353 -1.19 27.43 -6.31
C SER A 353 -0.77 28.11 -7.62
N SER A 354 0.45 28.66 -7.72
CA SER A 354 0.93 29.41 -8.88
C SER A 354 1.75 28.56 -9.86
N LYS A 355 1.97 29.10 -11.07
CA LYS A 355 2.85 28.52 -12.10
C LYS A 355 4.33 28.94 -11.95
N CYS A 356 4.80 29.17 -10.73
CA CYS A 356 6.22 29.47 -10.49
C CYS A 356 7.13 28.26 -10.78
N ASP A 357 8.43 28.49 -10.84
CA ASP A 357 9.42 27.43 -11.03
C ASP A 357 9.44 26.45 -9.83
N ILE A 358 9.81 25.20 -10.08
CA ILE A 358 9.74 24.15 -9.07
C ILE A 358 10.75 24.34 -7.92
N SER A 359 11.82 25.09 -8.13
CA SER A 359 12.72 25.55 -7.06
C SER A 359 12.03 26.51 -6.08
N VAL A 360 11.12 27.36 -6.59
CA VAL A 360 10.26 28.25 -5.78
C VAL A 360 9.26 27.41 -4.97
N HIS A 361 8.61 26.42 -5.57
CA HIS A 361 7.72 25.52 -4.82
C HIS A 361 8.47 24.75 -3.74
N SER A 362 9.68 24.25 -4.02
CA SER A 362 10.52 23.57 -3.04
C SER A 362 10.94 24.50 -1.88
N SER A 363 11.33 25.75 -2.15
CA SER A 363 11.61 26.75 -1.12
C SER A 363 10.36 27.09 -0.28
N CYS A 364 9.19 27.10 -0.91
CA CYS A 364 7.92 27.41 -0.25
C CYS A 364 7.51 26.27 0.70
N LEU A 365 7.75 25.02 0.30
CA LEU A 365 7.58 23.86 1.17
C LEU A 365 8.60 23.83 2.32
N ASN A 366 9.86 24.20 2.09
CA ASN A 366 10.84 24.34 3.19
C ASN A 366 10.39 25.40 4.21
N THR A 367 9.90 26.56 3.75
CA THR A 367 9.39 27.64 4.60
C THR A 367 8.11 27.23 5.35
N TRP A 368 7.25 26.42 4.71
CA TRP A 368 6.07 25.83 5.34
C TRP A 368 6.44 24.76 6.38
N CYS A 369 7.37 23.85 6.10
CA CYS A 369 7.89 22.88 7.09
C CYS A 369 8.51 23.59 8.30
N TYR A 370 9.18 24.74 8.09
CA TYR A 370 9.65 25.59 9.18
C TYR A 370 8.49 26.14 10.05
N LEU A 371 7.39 26.56 9.43
CA LEU A 371 6.16 26.91 10.16
C LEU A 371 5.59 25.71 10.93
N LEU A 372 5.52 24.52 10.33
CA LEU A 372 4.99 23.31 10.98
C LEU A 372 5.79 22.98 12.26
N HIS A 373 7.12 23.04 12.16
CA HIS A 373 8.03 22.87 13.30
C HIS A 373 7.87 23.97 14.38
N LYS A 374 7.68 25.23 13.96
CA LYS A 374 7.49 26.37 14.88
C LYS A 374 6.13 26.37 15.59
N LEU A 375 5.10 25.76 15.01
CA LEU A 375 3.80 25.57 15.64
C LEU A 375 3.86 24.51 16.76
N ASP A 376 4.86 23.62 16.73
CA ASP A 376 5.04 22.58 17.75
C ASP A 376 3.73 21.78 17.94
N ILE A 377 3.36 21.43 19.17
CA ILE A 377 2.10 20.73 19.50
C ILE A 377 0.85 21.42 18.92
N SER A 378 0.85 22.74 18.72
CA SER A 378 -0.34 23.47 18.24
C SER A 378 -0.73 23.19 16.78
N ILE A 379 0.13 22.51 16.01
CA ILE A 379 -0.23 22.02 14.66
C ILE A 379 -1.41 21.05 14.69
N ASN A 380 -1.57 20.30 15.78
CA ASN A 380 -2.56 19.23 15.92
C ASN A 380 -3.99 19.74 16.23
N GLU A 381 -4.16 21.05 16.48
CA GLU A 381 -5.47 21.67 16.65
C GLU A 381 -6.27 21.63 15.33
N PRO A 382 -7.53 21.14 15.29
CA PRO A 382 -8.30 21.04 14.04
C PRO A 382 -8.44 22.36 13.27
N SER A 383 -8.49 23.51 13.97
CA SER A 383 -8.50 24.83 13.34
C SER A 383 -7.17 25.21 12.69
N VAL A 384 -6.06 24.68 13.18
CA VAL A 384 -4.71 24.91 12.63
C VAL A 384 -4.46 23.96 11.46
N ILE A 385 -4.81 22.67 11.58
CA ILE A 385 -4.76 21.70 10.45
C ILE A 385 -5.49 22.27 9.22
N LYS A 386 -6.73 22.76 9.40
CA LYS A 386 -7.55 23.32 8.32
C LYS A 386 -6.99 24.60 7.69
N MET A 387 -6.18 25.36 8.41
CA MET A 387 -5.63 26.64 7.93
C MET A 387 -4.18 26.54 7.41
N VAL A 388 -3.41 25.57 7.92
CA VAL A 388 -1.97 25.41 7.64
C VAL A 388 -1.68 24.19 6.79
N LEU A 389 -2.31 23.05 7.09
CA LEU A 389 -1.98 21.76 6.49
C LEU A 389 -2.83 21.50 5.23
N GLU A 390 -4.16 21.59 5.37
CA GLU A 390 -5.12 21.31 4.30
C GLU A 390 -4.86 22.11 3.01
N PRO A 391 -4.60 23.44 3.04
CA PRO A 391 -4.47 24.22 1.80
C PRO A 391 -3.20 23.89 1.00
N ILE A 392 -2.09 23.63 1.68
CA ILE A 392 -0.80 23.35 1.02
C ILE A 392 -0.77 21.93 0.48
N LEU A 393 -1.24 20.93 1.24
CA LEU A 393 -1.37 19.57 0.72
C LEU A 393 -2.31 19.52 -0.50
N LYS A 394 -3.45 20.24 -0.46
CA LYS A 394 -4.33 20.35 -1.63
C LYS A 394 -3.67 21.02 -2.83
N ALA A 395 -2.77 21.99 -2.63
CA ALA A 395 -2.01 22.61 -3.71
C ALA A 395 -0.96 21.65 -4.33
N ILE A 396 -0.19 20.94 -3.50
CA ILE A 396 0.77 19.91 -3.96
C ILE A 396 0.07 18.87 -4.84
N PHE A 397 -1.08 18.37 -4.37
CA PHE A 397 -1.82 17.29 -5.03
C PHE A 397 -2.83 17.78 -6.09
N GLN A 398 -2.95 19.10 -6.34
CA GLN A 398 -3.96 19.66 -7.25
C GLN A 398 -3.85 19.15 -8.69
N ASN A 399 -2.63 18.83 -9.11
CA ASN A 399 -2.30 18.24 -10.41
C ASN A 399 -1.66 16.87 -10.18
N GLY A 400 -2.02 15.89 -11.01
CA GLY A 400 -1.50 14.52 -10.91
C GLY A 400 0.04 14.44 -10.99
N PRO A 401 0.65 13.39 -10.41
CA PRO A 401 2.10 13.26 -10.32
C PRO A 401 2.73 13.12 -11.71
N ASN A 402 3.80 13.90 -11.93
CA ASN A 402 4.65 13.86 -13.11
C ASN A 402 6.13 13.90 -12.71
N SER A 403 7.03 13.73 -13.67
CA SER A 403 8.49 13.68 -13.46
C SER A 403 9.06 14.83 -12.63
N ASN A 404 8.42 16.00 -12.64
CA ASN A 404 8.86 17.18 -11.94
C ASN A 404 8.17 17.26 -10.58
N SER A 405 6.83 17.13 -10.53
CA SER A 405 6.05 17.27 -9.29
C SER A 405 6.21 16.10 -8.30
N ILE A 406 6.70 14.93 -8.74
CA ILE A 406 6.81 13.72 -7.91
C ILE A 406 7.62 13.95 -6.61
N CYS A 407 8.64 14.81 -6.63
CA CYS A 407 9.42 15.10 -5.42
C CYS A 407 8.62 15.91 -4.37
N LEU A 408 7.77 16.85 -4.82
CA LEU A 408 6.85 17.59 -3.96
C LEU A 408 5.73 16.68 -3.43
N TRP A 409 5.23 15.78 -4.29
CA TRP A 409 4.25 14.76 -3.91
C TRP A 409 4.78 13.84 -2.81
N ASN A 410 6.01 13.34 -2.96
CA ASN A 410 6.65 12.48 -1.95
C ASN A 410 6.76 13.19 -0.60
N LEU A 411 7.22 14.45 -0.55
CA LEU A 411 7.23 15.23 0.71
C LEU A 411 5.84 15.32 1.36
N GLY A 412 4.80 15.59 0.56
CA GLY A 412 3.42 15.65 1.05
C GLY A 412 2.89 14.31 1.57
N LEU A 413 3.32 13.20 0.96
CA LEU A 413 2.97 11.83 1.36
C LEU A 413 3.74 11.39 2.62
N ASP A 414 5.03 11.73 2.73
CA ASP A 414 5.87 11.45 3.89
C ASP A 414 5.34 12.21 5.12
N LEU A 415 5.01 13.50 4.99
CA LEU A 415 4.40 14.28 6.08
C LEU A 415 3.02 13.74 6.51
N LEU A 416 2.21 13.26 5.56
CA LEU A 416 0.96 12.56 5.89
C LEU A 416 1.25 11.25 6.64
N SER A 417 2.23 10.46 6.20
CA SER A 417 2.66 9.22 6.87
C SER A 417 3.12 9.48 8.31
N ASP A 418 3.97 10.47 8.53
CA ASP A 418 4.46 10.87 9.86
C ASP A 418 3.29 11.27 10.78
N SER A 419 2.33 12.04 10.27
CA SER A 419 1.17 12.50 11.06
C SER A 419 0.17 11.38 11.40
N ILE A 420 -0.09 10.46 10.45
CA ILE A 420 -1.04 9.35 10.64
C ILE A 420 -0.44 8.26 11.54
N SER A 421 0.86 7.98 11.38
CA SER A 421 1.52 6.85 12.05
C SER A 421 1.73 7.02 13.55
N GLN A 422 1.78 8.25 14.09
CA GLN A 422 1.99 8.47 15.54
C GLN A 422 1.01 7.70 16.41
N LYS A 423 -0.27 7.61 16.00
CA LYS A 423 -1.32 6.89 16.73
C LYS A 423 -1.02 5.40 16.90
N CYS A 424 -0.20 4.82 16.03
CA CYS A 424 0.23 3.43 16.10
C CYS A 424 1.54 3.24 16.89
N MET A 425 2.29 4.31 17.20
CA MET A 425 3.63 4.21 17.81
C MET A 425 3.58 3.97 19.33
N ASP A 426 2.62 4.56 20.04
CA ASP A 426 2.49 4.41 21.51
C ASP A 426 2.32 2.94 21.96
N VAL A 427 1.75 2.08 21.10
CA VAL A 427 1.55 0.65 21.37
C VAL A 427 2.87 -0.09 21.59
N PHE A 428 3.96 0.31 20.93
CA PHE A 428 5.27 -0.32 21.11
C PHE A 428 6.00 0.11 22.39
N TYR A 429 5.61 1.22 23.03
CA TYR A 429 6.32 1.77 24.18
C TYR A 429 5.92 1.16 25.53
N GLN A 430 4.80 0.45 25.63
CA GLN A 430 4.37 -0.18 26.90
C GLN A 430 5.24 -1.37 27.36
N SER A 431 6.25 -1.78 26.58
CA SER A 431 7.08 -2.96 26.90
C SER A 431 8.44 -2.66 27.57
N THR A 432 9.03 -1.46 27.45
CA THR A 432 10.45 -1.25 27.81
C THR A 432 10.85 0.16 28.30
N GLY A 433 10.64 0.42 29.59
CA GLY A 433 11.48 1.33 30.39
C GLY A 433 11.33 2.85 30.18
N PRO A 434 12.03 3.67 31.00
CA PRO A 434 11.89 5.13 30.96
C PRO A 434 12.68 5.75 29.80
N VAL A 435 11.97 6.50 28.97
CA VAL A 435 12.41 7.49 27.95
C VAL A 435 13.93 7.59 27.75
N SER A 436 14.45 6.86 26.76
CA SER A 436 15.67 7.28 26.06
C SER A 436 15.27 7.73 24.66
N HIS A 437 15.59 8.97 24.30
CA HIS A 437 15.34 9.51 22.96
C HIS A 437 16.33 8.91 21.95
N LYS A 438 16.10 7.65 21.55
CA LYS A 438 16.80 7.09 20.40
C LYS A 438 16.28 7.74 19.12
N ILE A 439 17.12 8.61 18.57
CA ILE A 439 17.07 9.06 17.19
C ILE A 439 16.96 7.82 16.29
N SER A 440 15.97 7.78 15.39
CA SER A 440 15.95 6.76 14.35
C SER A 440 16.96 7.13 13.28
N GLU A 441 18.15 6.54 13.33
CA GLU A 441 19.16 6.67 12.28
C GLU A 441 18.73 5.97 10.97
N ASN A 442 17.63 5.21 11.00
CA ASN A 442 16.96 4.65 9.83
C ASN A 442 15.78 5.54 9.37
N GLY A 443 16.08 6.77 8.96
CA GLY A 443 15.23 7.47 8.00
C GLY A 443 15.34 6.79 6.62
N PRO A 444 14.29 6.84 5.76
CA PRO A 444 14.36 6.24 4.43
C PRO A 444 15.45 6.92 3.60
N SER A 445 16.27 6.12 2.91
CA SER A 445 17.39 6.59 2.09
C SER A 445 16.90 7.27 0.81
N LEU A 446 16.60 8.57 0.93
CA LEU A 446 16.15 9.46 -0.16
C LEU A 446 17.26 9.72 -1.19
N SER A 447 17.50 8.71 -2.02
CA SER A 447 18.27 8.74 -3.27
C SER A 447 17.61 9.67 -4.30
N GLY A 448 17.68 11.00 -4.09
CA GLY A 448 16.79 11.93 -4.79
C GLY A 448 17.09 13.44 -4.73
N LYS A 449 18.36 13.86 -4.75
CA LYS A 449 18.85 15.24 -5.08
C LYS A 449 18.31 16.47 -4.31
N CYS A 450 17.27 16.39 -3.49
CA CYS A 450 16.77 17.53 -2.71
C CYS A 450 17.34 17.52 -1.28
N SER A 451 18.17 18.52 -0.96
CA SER A 451 18.73 18.73 0.38
C SER A 451 17.73 19.48 1.27
N TRP A 452 16.75 18.75 1.81
CA TRP A 452 15.75 19.29 2.74
C TRP A 452 16.35 19.66 4.10
N LYS A 453 15.91 20.78 4.68
CA LYS A 453 16.14 21.04 6.12
C LYS A 453 15.22 20.12 6.93
N GLN A 454 15.78 19.09 7.58
CA GLN A 454 15.01 18.17 8.43
C GLN A 454 14.55 18.85 9.73
N HIS A 455 13.42 19.56 9.66
CA HIS A 455 12.76 20.15 10.81
C HIS A 455 11.78 19.14 11.43
N LEU A 456 12.10 18.63 12.63
CA LEU A 456 11.25 17.68 13.37
C LEU A 456 9.91 18.33 13.76
N ILE A 457 8.80 17.78 13.30
CA ILE A 457 7.43 18.25 13.60
C ILE A 457 6.83 17.38 14.71
N ARG A 458 6.23 18.01 15.73
CA ARG A 458 5.59 17.29 16.85
C ARG A 458 4.12 16.98 16.54
N TRP A 459 3.93 15.94 15.75
CA TRP A 459 2.64 15.28 15.58
C TRP A 459 2.20 14.62 16.91
N MET A 460 0.90 14.70 17.22
CA MET A 460 0.25 13.99 18.32
C MET A 460 -0.62 12.84 17.77
N PRO A 461 -0.97 11.82 18.58
CA PRO A 461 -2.00 10.85 18.20
C PRO A 461 -3.30 11.54 17.81
N TRP A 462 -3.79 11.28 16.60
CA TRP A 462 -4.99 11.93 16.06
C TRP A 462 -6.28 11.35 16.66
N ASN A 463 -7.34 12.17 16.71
CA ASN A 463 -8.65 11.79 17.28
C ASN A 463 -9.71 11.50 16.20
N ILE A 464 -10.85 10.93 16.60
CA ILE A 464 -11.96 10.55 15.71
C ILE A 464 -12.41 11.72 14.81
N ASN A 465 -12.41 12.95 15.32
CA ASN A 465 -12.79 14.15 14.55
C ASN A 465 -11.79 14.54 13.44
N GLN A 466 -10.60 13.93 13.41
CA GLN A 466 -9.59 14.11 12.36
C GLN A 466 -9.62 12.98 11.31
N LEU A 467 -10.34 11.88 11.55
CA LEU A 467 -10.46 10.75 10.62
C LEU A 467 -10.95 11.20 9.23
N ASP A 468 -12.01 12.01 9.19
CA ASP A 468 -12.58 12.55 7.95
C ASP A 468 -11.56 13.38 7.15
N PHE A 469 -10.64 14.09 7.81
CA PHE A 469 -9.59 14.85 7.11
C PHE A 469 -8.64 13.90 6.37
N TYR A 470 -8.12 12.88 7.04
CA TYR A 470 -7.20 11.93 6.43
C TYR A 470 -7.85 11.10 5.32
N LEU A 471 -9.10 10.64 5.52
CA LEU A 471 -9.85 9.90 4.48
C LEU A 471 -10.13 10.78 3.24
N ASN A 472 -10.49 12.06 3.43
CA ASN A 472 -10.65 12.98 2.29
C ASN A 472 -9.33 13.29 1.58
N MET A 473 -8.20 13.37 2.30
CA MET A 473 -6.88 13.52 1.69
C MET A 473 -6.49 12.29 0.86
N ILE A 474 -6.71 11.08 1.37
CA ILE A 474 -6.48 9.83 0.61
C ILE A 474 -7.39 9.76 -0.62
N PHE A 475 -8.68 10.08 -0.49
CA PHE A 475 -9.59 10.11 -1.64
C PHE A 475 -9.10 11.08 -2.73
N HIS A 476 -8.62 12.26 -2.35
CA HIS A 476 -8.08 13.24 -3.29
C HIS A 476 -6.82 12.69 -4.01
N LEU A 477 -5.92 12.03 -3.30
CA LEU A 477 -4.72 11.41 -3.88
C LEU A 477 -5.07 10.33 -4.93
N ILE A 478 -6.00 9.43 -4.63
CA ILE A 478 -6.43 8.37 -5.55
C ILE A 478 -7.11 8.99 -6.79
N HIS A 479 -8.06 9.91 -6.58
CA HIS A 479 -8.74 10.64 -7.66
C HIS A 479 -7.76 11.36 -8.61
N GLN A 480 -6.71 11.98 -8.06
CA GLN A 480 -5.70 12.69 -8.85
C GLN A 480 -4.77 11.75 -9.64
N ALA A 481 -4.45 10.56 -9.09
CA ALA A 481 -3.67 9.53 -9.76
C ALA A 481 -4.47 8.71 -10.81
N SER A 482 -5.81 8.63 -10.65
CA SER A 482 -6.70 7.95 -11.61
C SER A 482 -6.87 8.66 -12.96
N ARG A 483 -6.44 9.94 -13.05
CA ARG A 483 -6.56 10.77 -14.24
C ARG A 483 -5.75 10.19 -15.42
N PRO A 484 -6.28 10.17 -16.67
CA PRO A 484 -5.60 9.60 -17.84
C PRO A 484 -4.21 10.18 -18.15
N THR A 485 -3.92 11.39 -17.67
CA THR A 485 -2.63 12.08 -17.85
C THR A 485 -1.49 11.54 -16.98
N VAL A 486 -1.77 10.63 -16.04
CA VAL A 486 -0.79 10.08 -15.09
C VAL A 486 -0.25 8.74 -15.60
N THR A 487 1.08 8.59 -15.60
CA THR A 487 1.77 7.35 -16.03
C THR A 487 1.47 6.18 -15.09
N CYS A 488 1.53 4.95 -15.63
CA CYS A 488 1.25 3.73 -14.87
C CYS A 488 2.15 3.60 -13.62
N ASP A 489 3.46 3.89 -13.76
CA ASP A 489 4.42 3.80 -12.65
C ASP A 489 4.08 4.78 -11.51
N HIS A 490 3.74 6.04 -11.85
CA HIS A 490 3.35 7.03 -10.84
C HIS A 490 2.00 6.70 -10.20
N ARG A 491 1.03 6.21 -10.99
CA ARG A 491 -0.29 5.77 -10.49
C ARG A 491 -0.14 4.60 -9.52
N SER A 492 0.60 3.56 -9.92
CA SER A 492 0.92 2.40 -9.07
C SER A 492 1.65 2.82 -7.79
N HIS A 493 2.62 3.74 -7.87
CA HIS A 493 3.30 4.26 -6.69
C HIS A 493 2.33 4.97 -5.73
N VAL A 494 1.47 5.87 -6.22
CA VAL A 494 0.48 6.57 -5.37
C VAL A 494 -0.53 5.60 -4.78
N TYR A 495 -1.04 4.63 -5.54
CA TYR A 495 -1.99 3.63 -5.02
C TYR A 495 -1.36 2.75 -3.93
N ASN A 496 -0.12 2.29 -4.12
CA ASN A 496 0.61 1.53 -3.09
C ASN A 496 0.88 2.37 -1.83
N THR A 497 1.21 3.66 -1.97
CA THR A 497 1.47 4.53 -0.82
C THR A 497 0.18 4.94 -0.10
N THR A 498 -0.89 5.28 -0.83
CA THR A 498 -2.21 5.58 -0.24
C THR A 498 -2.82 4.39 0.49
N LEU A 499 -2.65 3.16 -0.02
CA LEU A 499 -3.05 1.94 0.67
C LEU A 499 -2.30 1.75 2.01
N LYS A 500 -0.99 2.03 2.05
CA LYS A 500 -0.21 2.01 3.30
C LYS A 500 -0.70 3.06 4.30
N LEU A 501 -0.93 4.30 3.86
CA LEU A 501 -1.50 5.36 4.70
C LEU A 501 -2.86 4.93 5.27
N PHE A 502 -3.72 4.33 4.45
CA PHE A 502 -5.02 3.81 4.87
C PHE A 502 -4.92 2.66 5.87
N ILE A 503 -3.96 1.74 5.72
CA ILE A 503 -3.67 0.69 6.70
C ILE A 503 -3.26 1.28 8.07
N TYR A 504 -2.48 2.37 8.09
CA TYR A 504 -2.19 3.07 9.35
C TYR A 504 -3.44 3.77 9.93
N ILE A 505 -4.33 4.32 9.08
CA ILE A 505 -5.63 4.85 9.55
C ILE A 505 -6.46 3.73 10.18
N LEU A 506 -6.61 2.59 9.51
CA LEU A 506 -7.39 1.44 10.01
C LEU A 506 -6.86 0.93 11.37
N LYS A 507 -5.54 0.88 11.55
CA LYS A 507 -4.91 0.54 12.84
C LYS A 507 -5.23 1.59 13.92
N GLY A 508 -5.19 2.87 13.57
CA GLY A 508 -5.62 3.94 14.48
C GLY A 508 -7.10 3.89 14.84
N VAL A 509 -7.99 3.57 13.89
CA VAL A 509 -9.43 3.36 14.14
C VAL A 509 -9.66 2.12 15.00
N LYS A 510 -8.91 1.03 14.78
CA LYS A 510 -9.00 -0.17 15.63
C LYS A 510 -8.70 0.17 17.10
N LEU A 511 -7.65 0.94 17.35
CA LEU A 511 -7.30 1.42 18.69
C LEU A 511 -8.38 2.33 19.30
N ASP A 512 -9.09 3.14 18.51
CA ASP A 512 -10.26 3.88 19.01
C ASP A 512 -11.41 2.93 19.39
N VAL A 513 -11.74 1.96 18.53
CA VAL A 513 -12.90 1.06 18.70
C VAL A 513 -12.67 0.01 19.80
N GLU A 514 -11.42 -0.40 20.04
CA GLU A 514 -11.03 -1.28 21.14
C GLU A 514 -10.75 -0.51 22.45
N SER A 515 -10.74 0.84 22.43
CA SER A 515 -10.53 1.65 23.64
C SER A 515 -11.79 1.75 24.51
N PRO A 516 -11.70 1.49 25.83
CA PRO A 516 -12.82 1.64 26.75
C PRO A 516 -13.23 3.11 27.00
N SER A 517 -12.52 4.09 26.42
CA SER A 517 -12.88 5.51 26.48
C SER A 517 -13.83 5.96 25.36
N THR A 518 -14.05 5.13 24.34
CA THR A 518 -14.83 5.50 23.15
C THR A 518 -16.28 5.04 23.33
N ASP A 519 -17.23 5.95 23.10
CA ASP A 519 -18.65 5.63 23.16
C ASP A 519 -19.18 5.04 21.84
N TYR A 520 -20.43 4.55 21.88
CA TYR A 520 -21.08 3.97 20.71
C TYR A 520 -21.17 4.95 19.54
N ASP A 521 -21.41 6.24 19.81
CA ASP A 521 -21.53 7.26 18.78
C ASP A 521 -20.19 7.56 18.10
N GLY A 522 -19.07 7.57 18.84
CA GLY A 522 -17.72 7.65 18.30
C GLY A 522 -17.33 6.43 17.44
N ILE A 523 -17.67 5.22 17.89
CA ILE A 523 -17.47 3.99 17.09
C ILE A 523 -18.33 4.04 15.80
N MET A 524 -19.59 4.45 15.92
CA MET A 524 -20.51 4.61 14.81
C MET A 524 -20.01 5.67 13.82
N GLN A 525 -19.46 6.80 14.31
CA GLN A 525 -18.82 7.83 13.48
C GLN A 525 -17.63 7.25 12.70
N CYS A 526 -16.70 6.56 13.37
CA CYS A 526 -15.57 5.90 12.73
C CYS A 526 -15.98 4.95 11.60
N LEU A 527 -16.92 4.03 11.87
CA LEU A 527 -17.41 3.07 10.89
C LEU A 527 -18.17 3.76 9.74
N ASN A 528 -18.98 4.77 10.03
CA ASN A 528 -19.71 5.56 9.03
C ASN A 528 -18.75 6.29 8.07
N SER A 529 -17.71 6.93 8.59
CA SER A 529 -16.69 7.62 7.79
C SER A 529 -15.89 6.65 6.92
N LEU A 530 -15.50 5.48 7.45
CA LEU A 530 -14.82 4.44 6.66
C LEU A 530 -15.72 3.88 5.55
N LEU A 531 -16.95 3.46 5.85
CA LEU A 531 -17.87 2.88 4.86
C LEU A 531 -18.24 3.90 3.77
N LYS A 532 -18.44 5.17 4.13
CA LYS A 532 -18.62 6.27 3.15
C LYS A 532 -17.40 6.47 2.27
N PHE A 533 -16.21 6.48 2.84
CA PHE A 533 -14.97 6.62 2.06
C PHE A 533 -14.79 5.45 1.08
N ILE A 534 -14.98 4.20 1.53
CA ILE A 534 -14.82 3.01 0.68
C ILE A 534 -15.90 2.98 -0.42
N LYS A 535 -17.16 3.28 -0.09
CA LYS A 535 -18.24 3.47 -1.07
C LYS A 535 -17.84 4.49 -2.13
N LYS A 536 -17.32 5.64 -1.71
CA LYS A 536 -16.94 6.73 -2.60
C LYS A 536 -15.78 6.34 -3.53
N VAL A 537 -14.79 5.60 -3.03
CA VAL A 537 -13.71 5.02 -3.86
C VAL A 537 -14.29 4.06 -4.91
N CYS A 538 -15.29 3.24 -4.55
CA CYS A 538 -15.89 2.26 -5.46
C CYS A 538 -16.90 2.85 -6.46
N GLU A 539 -17.69 3.86 -6.08
CA GLU A 539 -18.71 4.48 -6.95
C GLU A 539 -18.15 5.65 -7.77
N ASP A 540 -17.50 6.64 -7.16
CA ASP A 540 -17.12 7.90 -7.85
C ASP A 540 -15.93 7.73 -8.81
N LEU A 541 -15.08 6.71 -8.62
CA LEU A 541 -13.85 6.52 -9.41
C LEU A 541 -13.96 5.44 -10.49
N CYS A 542 -15.05 4.65 -10.47
CA CYS A 542 -15.24 3.52 -11.39
C CYS A 542 -16.42 3.71 -12.35
N SER A 543 -17.10 4.86 -12.30
CA SER A 543 -18.15 5.26 -13.25
C SER A 543 -17.60 5.77 -14.59
N ASP A 544 -16.40 6.36 -14.61
CA ASP A 544 -15.82 7.00 -15.78
C ASP A 544 -14.66 6.20 -16.42
N VAL A 545 -14.75 6.02 -17.74
CA VAL A 545 -13.77 5.40 -18.66
C VAL A 545 -13.55 3.89 -18.47
N ASP A 546 -13.72 3.13 -19.57
CA ASP A 546 -13.69 1.68 -19.49
C ASP A 546 -12.32 1.06 -19.18
N GLU A 547 -11.22 1.79 -19.42
CA GLU A 547 -9.85 1.27 -19.44
C GLU A 547 -9.17 1.19 -18.05
N ASN A 548 -9.77 1.75 -16.99
CA ASN A 548 -9.07 2.02 -15.72
C ASN A 548 -8.98 0.81 -14.76
N TYR A 549 -8.46 -0.33 -15.26
CA TYR A 549 -8.30 -1.61 -14.54
C TYR A 549 -7.69 -1.45 -13.13
N ASP A 550 -6.66 -0.61 -13.01
CA ASP A 550 -5.96 -0.35 -11.75
C ASP A 550 -6.89 0.14 -10.63
N VAL A 551 -7.91 0.93 -10.96
CA VAL A 551 -8.84 1.52 -9.98
C VAL A 551 -9.70 0.45 -9.32
N TYR A 552 -10.16 -0.55 -10.08
CA TYR A 552 -10.93 -1.67 -9.53
C TYR A 552 -10.05 -2.52 -8.59
N CYS A 553 -8.83 -2.83 -9.02
CA CYS A 553 -7.84 -3.56 -8.22
C CYS A 553 -7.50 -2.83 -6.91
N THR A 554 -7.28 -1.51 -6.98
CA THR A 554 -7.04 -0.67 -5.79
C THR A 554 -8.26 -0.65 -4.88
N SER A 555 -9.47 -0.45 -5.41
CA SER A 555 -10.71 -0.46 -4.61
C SER A 555 -10.88 -1.75 -3.80
N ILE A 556 -10.58 -2.90 -4.42
CA ILE A 556 -10.55 -4.21 -3.75
C ILE A 556 -9.49 -4.27 -2.64
N GLN A 557 -8.28 -3.75 -2.86
CA GLN A 557 -7.25 -3.69 -1.82
C GLN A 557 -7.68 -2.84 -0.61
N PHE A 558 -8.42 -1.76 -0.83
CA PHE A 558 -8.99 -0.93 0.24
C PHE A 558 -10.08 -1.68 1.03
N ILE A 559 -10.96 -2.43 0.35
CA ILE A 559 -11.97 -3.28 1.03
C ILE A 559 -11.30 -4.43 1.81
N ASP A 560 -10.33 -5.10 1.20
CA ASP A 560 -9.56 -6.21 1.79
C ASP A 560 -8.79 -5.76 3.04
N ALA A 561 -8.08 -4.62 2.96
CA ALA A 561 -7.38 -4.01 4.09
C ALA A 561 -8.35 -3.66 5.24
N THR A 562 -9.50 -3.04 4.93
CA THR A 562 -10.53 -2.71 5.93
C THR A 562 -11.01 -3.96 6.66
N THR A 563 -11.32 -5.00 5.89
CA THR A 563 -11.86 -6.27 6.38
C THR A 563 -10.85 -6.99 7.27
N LYS A 564 -9.57 -7.02 6.87
CA LYS A 564 -8.49 -7.70 7.60
C LYS A 564 -8.00 -6.97 8.85
N GLU A 565 -7.81 -5.65 8.78
CA GLU A 565 -7.21 -4.90 9.90
C GLU A 565 -8.20 -4.72 11.06
N LEU A 566 -9.44 -4.28 10.79
CA LEU A 566 -10.49 -4.19 11.82
C LEU A 566 -10.96 -5.59 12.26
N GLY A 567 -11.07 -6.52 11.31
CA GLY A 567 -11.42 -7.91 11.56
C GLY A 567 -12.92 -8.16 11.78
N PRO A 568 -13.35 -9.43 11.77
CA PRO A 568 -14.77 -9.77 11.77
C PRO A 568 -15.48 -9.52 13.11
N SER A 569 -14.75 -9.52 14.23
CA SER A 569 -15.30 -9.24 15.57
C SER A 569 -15.88 -7.82 15.70
N ILE A 570 -15.28 -6.85 15.00
CA ILE A 570 -15.78 -5.47 14.92
C ILE A 570 -16.81 -5.37 13.79
N LEU A 571 -16.45 -5.79 12.58
CA LEU A 571 -17.24 -5.54 11.37
C LEU A 571 -18.51 -6.40 11.27
N GLY A 572 -18.50 -7.61 11.83
CA GLY A 572 -19.66 -8.51 11.91
C GLY A 572 -20.46 -8.37 13.21
N SER A 573 -20.17 -7.38 14.06
CA SER A 573 -20.90 -7.18 15.30
C SER A 573 -22.36 -6.77 15.03
N PRO A 574 -23.37 -7.47 15.59
CA PRO A 574 -24.78 -7.13 15.38
C PRO A 574 -25.20 -5.79 16.01
N LEU A 575 -24.32 -5.18 16.82
CA LEU A 575 -24.51 -3.86 17.42
C LEU A 575 -24.42 -2.72 16.40
N TYR A 576 -23.77 -2.93 15.25
CA TYR A 576 -23.53 -1.91 14.24
C TYR A 576 -24.31 -2.24 12.98
N LYS A 577 -25.29 -1.40 12.59
CA LYS A 577 -26.14 -1.64 11.42
C LYS A 577 -26.27 -0.42 10.51
N PHE A 578 -25.78 -0.57 9.28
CA PHE A 578 -25.76 0.46 8.25
C PHE A 578 -26.86 0.18 7.21
N SER A 579 -27.40 1.24 6.58
CA SER A 579 -28.29 1.05 5.43
C SER A 579 -27.47 0.73 4.20
N LEU A 580 -27.83 -0.33 3.48
CA LEU A 580 -27.15 -0.74 2.26
C LEU A 580 -27.60 0.11 1.06
N ASP A 581 -27.11 1.36 1.02
CA ASP A 581 -27.50 2.41 0.08
C ASP A 581 -26.69 2.40 -1.24
N LEU A 582 -26.18 1.23 -1.65
CA LEU A 582 -25.32 1.05 -2.83
C LEU A 582 -26.14 1.11 -4.13
N LYS A 583 -25.78 1.99 -5.07
CA LYS A 583 -26.50 2.14 -6.37
C LYS A 583 -26.57 0.82 -7.15
N TYR A 584 -25.46 0.07 -7.12
CA TYR A 584 -25.38 -1.27 -7.71
C TYR A 584 -26.52 -2.21 -7.26
N ILE A 585 -26.98 -2.12 -6.01
CA ILE A 585 -28.06 -2.98 -5.50
C ILE A 585 -29.44 -2.45 -5.89
N GLU A 586 -29.59 -1.13 -6.00
CA GLU A 586 -30.76 -0.46 -6.58
C GLU A 586 -30.95 -0.87 -8.06
N ASP A 587 -29.90 -0.74 -8.88
CA ASP A 587 -29.88 -1.13 -10.30
C ASP A 587 -30.30 -2.60 -10.48
N MET A 588 -29.71 -3.50 -9.69
CA MET A 588 -29.95 -4.95 -9.79
C MET A 588 -31.33 -5.38 -9.27
N GLN A 589 -32.02 -4.59 -8.45
CA GLN A 589 -33.42 -4.87 -8.06
C GLN A 589 -34.41 -4.64 -9.19
N SER A 590 -34.05 -3.83 -10.20
CA SER A 590 -34.92 -3.55 -11.37
C SER A 590 -35.04 -4.73 -12.36
N VAL A 591 -34.07 -5.65 -12.35
CA VAL A 591 -33.98 -6.75 -13.32
C VAL A 591 -34.64 -8.01 -12.74
N ASP A 592 -35.64 -8.56 -13.43
CA ASP A 592 -36.52 -9.61 -12.87
C ASP A 592 -35.92 -11.03 -12.89
N HIS A 593 -34.68 -11.19 -12.41
CA HIS A 593 -34.01 -12.47 -12.19
C HIS A 593 -34.60 -13.29 -11.02
N LYS A 594 -35.77 -12.91 -10.49
CA LYS A 594 -36.44 -13.51 -9.31
C LYS A 594 -36.79 -14.99 -9.46
N LYS A 595 -36.66 -15.58 -10.66
CA LYS A 595 -36.98 -16.99 -10.94
C LYS A 595 -36.14 -17.95 -10.09
N HIS A 596 -34.84 -17.69 -9.93
CA HIS A 596 -33.95 -18.55 -9.14
C HIS A 596 -33.89 -18.15 -7.67
N LEU A 597 -33.90 -16.86 -7.34
CA LEU A 597 -33.82 -16.39 -5.94
C LEU A 597 -35.03 -16.86 -5.09
N LYS A 598 -36.20 -17.08 -5.70
CA LYS A 598 -37.39 -17.66 -5.03
C LYS A 598 -37.15 -19.04 -4.39
N PHE A 599 -36.16 -19.82 -4.84
CA PHE A 599 -35.90 -21.16 -4.31
C PHE A 599 -35.02 -21.19 -3.05
N LEU A 600 -34.27 -20.12 -2.77
CA LEU A 600 -33.34 -20.10 -1.62
C LEU A 600 -34.07 -20.14 -0.27
N GLY A 601 -35.25 -19.53 -0.17
CA GLY A 601 -36.00 -19.37 1.10
C GLY A 601 -35.38 -18.33 2.06
N VAL A 602 -34.23 -17.77 1.70
CA VAL A 602 -33.47 -16.74 2.42
C VAL A 602 -34.05 -15.35 2.12
N GLY A 603 -33.96 -14.43 3.08
CA GLY A 603 -34.20 -13.01 2.82
C GLY A 603 -33.12 -12.42 1.92
N CYS A 604 -33.43 -12.23 0.63
CA CYS A 604 -32.54 -11.57 -0.32
C CYS A 604 -32.24 -10.13 0.11
N ILE A 605 -30.97 -9.76 0.17
CA ILE A 605 -30.54 -8.48 0.74
C ILE A 605 -31.04 -7.31 -0.10
N SER A 606 -31.89 -6.50 0.48
CA SER A 606 -32.60 -5.43 -0.22
C SER A 606 -31.85 -4.08 -0.13
N TYR A 607 -32.07 -3.22 -1.11
CA TYR A 607 -31.56 -1.85 -1.09
C TYR A 607 -32.10 -1.12 0.16
N MET A 608 -31.22 -0.38 0.86
CA MET A 608 -31.47 0.27 2.15
C MET A 608 -31.61 -0.65 3.39
N ASP A 609 -31.52 -1.98 3.25
CA ASP A 609 -31.56 -2.92 4.39
C ASP A 609 -30.51 -2.62 5.46
N LYS A 610 -30.82 -2.97 6.71
CA LYS A 610 -29.97 -2.73 7.90
C LYS A 610 -28.99 -3.88 8.16
N VAL A 611 -27.91 -3.89 7.40
CA VAL A 611 -26.85 -4.92 7.40
C VAL A 611 -25.66 -4.55 8.30
N SER A 612 -24.85 -5.54 8.68
CA SER A 612 -23.59 -5.31 9.39
C SER A 612 -22.53 -4.65 8.47
N PRO A 613 -21.53 -3.93 9.01
CA PRO A 613 -20.40 -3.40 8.22
C PRO A 613 -19.72 -4.46 7.32
N LEU A 614 -19.62 -5.70 7.79
CA LEU A 614 -19.03 -6.80 7.04
C LEU A 614 -19.83 -7.15 5.77
N ILE A 615 -21.16 -7.28 5.89
CA ILE A 615 -22.04 -7.52 4.73
C ILE A 615 -21.99 -6.35 3.74
N TYR A 616 -21.93 -5.11 4.24
CA TYR A 616 -21.77 -3.92 3.39
C TYR A 616 -20.45 -3.97 2.59
N LEU A 617 -19.35 -4.38 3.22
CA LEU A 617 -18.06 -4.53 2.56
C LEU A 617 -18.04 -5.71 1.56
N ILE A 618 -18.70 -6.82 1.89
CA ILE A 618 -18.87 -7.97 0.97
C ILE A 618 -19.65 -7.56 -0.28
N ALA A 619 -20.74 -6.80 -0.12
CA ALA A 619 -21.53 -6.28 -1.23
C ALA A 619 -20.70 -5.40 -2.19
N LEU A 620 -19.86 -4.51 -1.65
CA LEU A 620 -18.92 -3.72 -2.44
C LEU A 620 -17.84 -4.60 -3.11
N TYR A 621 -17.25 -5.56 -2.38
CA TYR A 621 -16.24 -6.46 -2.94
C TYR A 621 -16.78 -7.26 -4.13
N PHE A 622 -18.01 -7.79 -3.99
CA PHE A 622 -18.70 -8.51 -5.04
C PHE A 622 -18.95 -7.63 -6.27
N HIS A 623 -19.34 -6.36 -6.08
CA HIS A 623 -19.48 -5.41 -7.18
C HIS A 623 -18.15 -5.24 -7.95
N MET A 624 -17.05 -4.95 -7.24
CA MET A 624 -15.76 -4.72 -7.87
C MET A 624 -15.25 -5.97 -8.61
N MET A 625 -15.45 -7.16 -8.04
CA MET A 625 -15.08 -8.44 -8.68
C MET A 625 -15.93 -8.78 -9.91
N VAL A 626 -17.22 -8.43 -9.91
CA VAL A 626 -18.11 -8.53 -11.08
C VAL A 626 -17.61 -7.62 -12.21
N GLN A 627 -17.21 -6.37 -11.92
CA GLN A 627 -16.69 -5.45 -12.93
C GLN A 627 -15.32 -5.89 -13.48
N LEU A 628 -14.41 -6.36 -12.62
CA LEU A 628 -13.12 -6.92 -13.05
C LEU A 628 -13.29 -8.17 -13.91
N THR A 629 -14.16 -9.10 -13.52
CA THR A 629 -14.47 -10.32 -14.27
C THR A 629 -15.10 -10.01 -15.63
N LYS A 630 -15.85 -8.90 -15.75
CA LYS A 630 -16.40 -8.40 -17.02
C LYS A 630 -15.33 -7.80 -17.95
N LYS A 631 -14.21 -7.28 -17.40
CA LYS A 631 -13.17 -6.55 -18.16
C LYS A 631 -11.88 -7.34 -18.42
N SER A 632 -11.63 -8.42 -17.69
CA SER A 632 -10.34 -9.14 -17.69
C SER A 632 -10.35 -10.41 -18.55
N HIS A 633 -9.30 -10.58 -19.37
CA HIS A 633 -8.90 -11.89 -19.94
C HIS A 633 -7.80 -12.59 -19.10
N GLN A 634 -7.38 -12.02 -17.97
CA GLN A 634 -6.35 -12.56 -17.08
C GLN A 634 -6.97 -13.00 -15.75
N SER A 635 -7.33 -14.28 -15.67
CA SER A 635 -8.09 -14.86 -14.54
C SER A 635 -7.27 -15.04 -13.26
N ASP A 636 -5.99 -15.38 -13.37
CA ASP A 636 -5.32 -16.20 -12.36
C ASP A 636 -4.89 -15.42 -11.10
N HIS A 637 -4.49 -14.16 -11.23
CA HIS A 637 -4.17 -13.32 -10.06
C HIS A 637 -5.43 -12.81 -9.34
N ILE A 638 -6.53 -12.60 -10.07
CA ILE A 638 -7.80 -12.13 -9.49
C ILE A 638 -8.43 -13.27 -8.66
N SER A 639 -8.43 -14.50 -9.17
CA SER A 639 -9.04 -15.65 -8.49
C SER A 639 -8.36 -15.99 -7.17
N GLN A 640 -7.02 -15.94 -7.08
CA GLN A 640 -6.32 -16.18 -5.81
C GLN A 640 -6.62 -15.09 -4.77
N GLY A 641 -6.75 -13.82 -5.19
CA GLY A 641 -7.18 -12.72 -4.32
C GLY A 641 -8.59 -12.91 -3.78
N MET A 642 -9.53 -13.33 -4.63
CA MET A 642 -10.89 -13.69 -4.22
C MET A 642 -10.90 -14.87 -3.23
N CYS A 643 -10.09 -15.91 -3.45
CA CYS A 643 -10.04 -17.08 -2.57
C CYS A 643 -9.60 -16.71 -1.14
N GLU A 644 -8.55 -15.90 -0.97
CA GLU A 644 -8.09 -15.50 0.36
C GLU A 644 -9.07 -14.54 1.07
N TYR A 645 -9.79 -13.69 0.34
CA TYR A 645 -10.81 -12.81 0.93
C TYR A 645 -12.03 -13.58 1.45
N PHE A 646 -12.64 -14.41 0.61
CA PHE A 646 -13.80 -15.22 1.05
C PHE A 646 -13.41 -16.22 2.15
N LYS A 647 -12.19 -16.76 2.13
CA LYS A 647 -11.66 -17.62 3.19
C LYS A 647 -11.53 -16.85 4.52
N PHE A 648 -11.00 -15.63 4.51
CA PHE A 648 -10.93 -14.80 5.72
C PHE A 648 -12.31 -14.51 6.31
N ILE A 649 -13.30 -14.25 5.46
CA ILE A 649 -14.70 -14.03 5.87
C ILE A 649 -15.36 -15.30 6.42
N PHE A 650 -15.17 -16.45 5.78
CA PHE A 650 -15.79 -17.71 6.21
C PHE A 650 -15.14 -18.28 7.49
N CYS A 651 -13.91 -17.90 7.81
CA CYS A 651 -13.30 -18.14 9.13
C CYS A 651 -13.78 -17.18 10.24
N SER A 652 -14.83 -16.37 10.01
CA SER A 652 -15.38 -15.45 11.01
C SER A 652 -16.38 -16.10 11.98
N SER A 653 -16.79 -15.32 12.99
CA SER A 653 -17.80 -15.71 13.98
C SER A 653 -19.22 -15.83 13.44
N ASP A 654 -19.56 -15.19 12.31
CA ASP A 654 -20.89 -15.26 11.69
C ASP A 654 -20.78 -15.73 10.23
N LEU A 655 -20.32 -16.97 10.06
CA LEU A 655 -20.26 -17.64 8.77
C LEU A 655 -21.62 -17.63 8.04
N LEU A 656 -22.73 -17.69 8.79
CA LEU A 656 -24.09 -17.77 8.27
C LEU A 656 -24.45 -16.54 7.43
N GLU A 657 -24.48 -15.34 8.01
CA GLU A 657 -24.89 -14.12 7.30
C GLU A 657 -23.98 -13.89 6.07
N ASN A 658 -22.68 -14.14 6.23
CA ASN A 658 -21.65 -13.97 5.21
C ASN A 658 -21.79 -14.93 4.01
N LEU A 659 -22.05 -16.22 4.25
CA LEU A 659 -22.20 -17.23 3.19
C LEU A 659 -23.50 -17.01 2.42
N LEU A 660 -24.61 -16.75 3.14
CA LEU A 660 -25.90 -16.43 2.53
C LEU A 660 -25.82 -15.18 1.64
N THR A 661 -25.19 -14.10 2.14
CA THR A 661 -24.89 -12.87 1.40
C THR A 661 -24.15 -13.17 0.10
N SER A 662 -23.07 -13.95 0.18
CA SER A 662 -22.21 -14.25 -0.96
C SER A 662 -22.92 -15.07 -2.04
N ILE A 663 -23.82 -15.97 -1.64
CA ILE A 663 -24.63 -16.79 -2.55
C ILE A 663 -25.74 -15.96 -3.20
N ASP A 664 -26.44 -15.10 -2.45
CA ASP A 664 -27.46 -14.20 -3.00
C ASP A 664 -26.86 -13.23 -4.04
N LEU A 665 -25.72 -12.62 -3.74
CA LEU A 665 -25.00 -11.74 -4.67
C LEU A 665 -24.51 -12.49 -5.92
N LEU A 666 -24.09 -13.76 -5.80
CA LEU A 666 -23.75 -14.60 -6.94
C LEU A 666 -24.99 -14.91 -7.81
N TYR A 667 -26.12 -15.23 -7.19
CA TYR A 667 -27.38 -15.56 -7.88
C TYR A 667 -28.04 -14.34 -8.57
N ARG A 668 -27.56 -13.12 -8.33
CA ARG A 668 -27.91 -11.94 -9.15
C ARG A 668 -27.15 -11.88 -10.48
N HIS A 669 -26.08 -12.66 -10.64
CA HIS A 669 -25.17 -12.64 -11.81
C HIS A 669 -25.07 -14.00 -12.50
N VAL A 670 -26.22 -14.62 -12.85
CA VAL A 670 -26.30 -15.95 -13.46
C VAL A 670 -25.76 -15.98 -14.90
N ARG A 671 -24.43 -16.00 -15.08
CA ARG A 671 -23.75 -16.14 -16.39
C ARG A 671 -22.43 -16.92 -16.27
N PRO A 672 -21.96 -17.62 -17.33
CA PRO A 672 -20.74 -18.43 -17.25
C PRO A 672 -19.46 -17.63 -16.97
N ILE A 673 -19.42 -16.34 -17.30
CA ILE A 673 -18.26 -15.47 -17.04
C ILE A 673 -17.95 -15.35 -15.54
N TYR A 674 -18.96 -15.46 -14.67
CA TYR A 674 -18.82 -15.36 -13.22
C TYR A 674 -18.53 -16.70 -12.53
N LEU A 675 -18.25 -17.76 -13.31
CA LEU A 675 -17.76 -19.03 -12.76
C LEU A 675 -16.40 -18.88 -12.06
N SER A 676 -15.60 -17.86 -12.39
CA SER A 676 -14.39 -17.48 -11.64
C SER A 676 -14.71 -17.15 -10.18
N ILE A 677 -15.74 -16.34 -9.93
CA ILE A 677 -16.19 -15.94 -8.59
C ILE A 677 -16.76 -17.17 -7.85
N TRP A 678 -17.53 -18.01 -8.56
CA TRP A 678 -18.01 -19.28 -8.00
C TRP A 678 -16.87 -20.23 -7.61
N ILE A 679 -15.84 -20.39 -8.45
CA ILE A 679 -14.65 -21.21 -8.15
C ILE A 679 -14.01 -20.71 -6.86
N SER A 680 -13.78 -19.40 -6.73
CA SER A 680 -13.18 -18.84 -5.52
C SER A 680 -14.03 -19.06 -4.28
N LEU A 681 -15.34 -18.78 -4.33
CA LEU A 681 -16.28 -19.07 -3.24
C LEU A 681 -16.26 -20.54 -2.81
N ALA A 682 -16.31 -21.45 -3.79
CA ALA A 682 -16.32 -22.89 -3.54
C ALA A 682 -14.97 -23.40 -2.98
N GLN A 683 -13.84 -22.86 -3.42
CA GLN A 683 -12.51 -23.18 -2.87
C GLN A 683 -12.34 -22.67 -1.45
N SER A 684 -12.78 -21.44 -1.15
CA SER A 684 -12.75 -20.87 0.20
C SER A 684 -13.63 -21.65 1.16
N LEU A 685 -14.86 -21.99 0.76
CA LEU A 685 -15.76 -22.82 1.57
C LEU A 685 -15.15 -24.21 1.80
N ASN A 686 -14.58 -24.85 0.76
CA ASN A 686 -13.93 -26.16 0.87
C ASN A 686 -12.72 -26.14 1.82
N TYR A 687 -11.97 -25.04 1.87
CA TYR A 687 -10.92 -24.84 2.89
C TYR A 687 -11.52 -24.84 4.30
N CYS A 688 -12.55 -24.04 4.55
CA CYS A 688 -13.21 -23.97 5.87
C CYS A 688 -13.91 -25.30 6.27
N VAL A 689 -14.37 -26.10 5.29
CA VAL A 689 -14.89 -27.47 5.50
C VAL A 689 -13.78 -28.44 5.90
N SER A 690 -12.56 -28.22 5.42
CA SER A 690 -11.39 -29.08 5.67
C SER A 690 -10.60 -28.69 6.92
N ASP A 691 -10.69 -27.44 7.38
CA ASP A 691 -9.96 -26.93 8.54
C ASP A 691 -10.70 -27.27 9.85
N ALA A 692 -10.15 -28.23 10.62
CA ALA A 692 -10.70 -28.68 11.89
C ALA A 692 -10.82 -27.60 12.99
N ASN A 693 -10.25 -26.41 12.78
CA ASN A 693 -10.41 -25.26 13.68
C ASN A 693 -11.74 -24.50 13.44
N CYS A 694 -12.38 -24.65 12.28
CA CYS A 694 -13.62 -23.94 11.90
C CYS A 694 -14.88 -24.56 12.55
N LYS A 695 -14.94 -24.61 13.88
CA LYS A 695 -16.06 -25.22 14.64
C LYS A 695 -17.43 -24.63 14.31
N SER A 696 -17.50 -23.31 14.07
CA SER A 696 -18.72 -22.59 13.70
C SER A 696 -19.43 -23.18 12.47
N LEU A 697 -18.66 -23.75 11.53
CA LEU A 697 -19.21 -24.44 10.37
C LEU A 697 -20.00 -25.70 10.77
N GLN A 698 -19.48 -26.58 11.63
CA GLN A 698 -20.18 -27.82 11.97
C GLN A 698 -21.51 -27.57 12.69
N GLU A 699 -21.60 -26.49 13.46
CA GLU A 699 -22.85 -26.05 14.09
C GLU A 699 -23.80 -25.42 13.05
N ALA A 700 -23.32 -24.50 12.21
CA ALA A 700 -24.12 -23.84 11.18
C ALA A 700 -24.62 -24.78 10.06
N LEU A 701 -23.86 -25.84 9.73
CA LEU A 701 -24.26 -26.86 8.75
C LEU A 701 -25.50 -27.69 9.18
N SER A 702 -25.97 -27.54 10.43
CA SER A 702 -27.23 -28.13 10.89
C SER A 702 -28.47 -27.30 10.56
N ASP A 703 -28.31 -26.03 10.15
CA ASP A 703 -29.41 -25.16 9.75
C ASP A 703 -29.91 -25.51 8.34
N SER A 704 -31.22 -25.76 8.21
CA SER A 704 -31.91 -25.99 6.94
C SER A 704 -31.68 -24.90 5.88
N THR A 705 -31.41 -23.67 6.32
CA THR A 705 -31.19 -22.49 5.50
C THR A 705 -29.79 -22.48 4.89
N VAL A 706 -28.78 -22.87 5.68
CA VAL A 706 -27.40 -23.14 5.20
C VAL A 706 -27.42 -24.33 4.24
N TYR A 707 -28.12 -25.39 4.62
CA TYR A 707 -28.26 -26.60 3.82
C TYR A 707 -28.84 -26.32 2.42
N SER A 708 -29.98 -25.61 2.35
CA SER A 708 -30.54 -25.12 1.09
C SER A 708 -29.53 -24.30 0.28
N SER A 709 -28.82 -23.37 0.94
CA SER A 709 -27.93 -22.44 0.26
C SER A 709 -26.66 -23.10 -0.27
N ILE A 710 -26.07 -24.08 0.43
CA ILE A 710 -24.92 -24.85 -0.06
C ILE A 710 -25.33 -25.75 -1.24
N CYS A 711 -26.54 -26.33 -1.22
CA CYS A 711 -27.08 -27.01 -2.39
C CYS A 711 -27.27 -26.05 -3.58
N HIS A 712 -27.77 -24.83 -3.35
CA HIS A 712 -27.85 -23.79 -4.37
C HIS A 712 -26.47 -23.36 -4.90
N LEU A 713 -25.44 -23.28 -4.05
CA LEU A 713 -24.07 -23.03 -4.48
C LEU A 713 -23.56 -24.17 -5.39
N LEU A 714 -23.85 -25.44 -5.06
CA LEU A 714 -23.39 -26.59 -5.85
C LEU A 714 -24.11 -26.76 -7.20
N ILE A 715 -25.38 -26.34 -7.34
CA ILE A 715 -26.07 -26.35 -8.65
C ILE A 715 -25.74 -25.14 -9.53
N TYR A 716 -25.25 -24.03 -8.95
CA TYR A 716 -24.99 -22.77 -9.66
C TYR A 716 -24.23 -22.92 -11.00
N PRO A 717 -23.20 -23.79 -11.15
CA PRO A 717 -22.52 -23.94 -12.44
C PRO A 717 -23.42 -24.42 -13.59
N ILE A 718 -24.47 -25.18 -13.31
CA ILE A 718 -25.47 -25.57 -14.32
C ILE A 718 -26.42 -24.40 -14.58
N VAL A 719 -26.89 -23.71 -13.54
CA VAL A 719 -27.79 -22.56 -13.67
C VAL A 719 -27.14 -21.44 -14.49
N ALA A 720 -25.86 -21.15 -14.23
CA ALA A 720 -25.06 -20.18 -14.98
C ALA A 720 -24.95 -20.49 -16.49
N HIS A 721 -24.97 -21.76 -16.88
CA HIS A 721 -25.01 -22.17 -18.30
C HIS A 721 -26.43 -22.21 -18.90
N SER A 722 -27.48 -22.32 -18.06
CA SER A 722 -28.88 -22.39 -18.52
C SER A 722 -29.48 -21.07 -19.02
N GLU A 723 -28.96 -19.91 -18.59
CA GLU A 723 -29.41 -18.60 -19.07
C GLU A 723 -28.91 -18.28 -20.50
N VAL A 724 -27.85 -18.96 -20.97
CA VAL A 724 -27.12 -18.63 -22.21
C VAL A 724 -28.01 -18.58 -23.46
N PRO A 725 -28.97 -19.51 -23.71
CA PRO A 725 -29.77 -19.50 -24.94
C PRO A 725 -30.76 -18.33 -25.07
N ARG A 726 -31.14 -17.66 -23.97
CA ARG A 726 -32.29 -16.73 -24.00
C ARG A 726 -31.99 -15.36 -24.60
N MET A 727 -30.72 -14.91 -24.63
CA MET A 727 -30.39 -13.57 -25.13
C MET A 727 -30.19 -13.49 -26.65
N THR A 728 -29.75 -14.57 -27.30
CA THR A 728 -29.43 -14.59 -28.74
C THR A 728 -30.64 -14.49 -29.67
N LEU A 729 -31.85 -14.75 -29.17
CA LEU A 729 -33.11 -14.60 -29.93
C LEU A 729 -33.57 -13.14 -30.11
N SER A 730 -32.91 -12.17 -29.47
CA SER A 730 -33.32 -10.76 -29.49
C SER A 730 -32.71 -9.90 -30.61
N ASN A 731 -31.65 -10.37 -31.28
CA ASN A 731 -30.92 -9.60 -32.29
C ASN A 731 -30.68 -10.40 -33.58
N ASN A 732 -31.40 -9.99 -34.63
CA ASN A 732 -31.19 -10.23 -36.07
C ASN A 732 -30.26 -11.38 -36.50
N SER A 733 -30.90 -12.44 -37.02
CA SER A 733 -30.43 -13.33 -38.11
C SER A 733 -29.00 -13.08 -38.66
N ALA A 734 -28.01 -13.62 -37.97
CA ALA A 734 -26.64 -13.84 -38.47
C ALA A 734 -26.31 -15.34 -38.38
N SER A 735 -25.36 -15.82 -39.18
CA SER A 735 -25.08 -17.26 -39.31
C SER A 735 -24.68 -17.92 -37.99
N LEU A 736 -25.31 -19.06 -37.69
CA LEU A 736 -24.91 -19.93 -36.57
C LEU A 736 -23.65 -20.72 -36.96
N ASP A 737 -22.54 -20.01 -37.15
CA ASP A 737 -21.25 -20.64 -37.39
C ASP A 737 -20.84 -21.47 -36.16
N LYS A 738 -20.45 -22.73 -36.41
CA LYS A 738 -20.03 -23.68 -35.37
C LYS A 738 -18.68 -23.26 -34.79
N TYR A 739 -18.68 -22.27 -33.90
CA TYR A 739 -17.51 -21.87 -33.11
C TYR A 739 -16.90 -23.10 -32.42
N PRO A 740 -15.64 -23.47 -32.72
CA PRO A 740 -14.96 -24.55 -32.00
C PRO A 740 -14.88 -24.23 -30.52
N VAL A 741 -15.11 -25.23 -29.66
CA VAL A 741 -14.94 -25.07 -28.20
C VAL A 741 -13.48 -24.70 -27.92
N SER A 742 -13.23 -23.44 -27.55
CA SER A 742 -11.87 -22.93 -27.33
C SER A 742 -11.15 -23.74 -26.24
N GLN A 743 -9.82 -23.83 -26.34
CA GLN A 743 -9.02 -24.52 -25.32
C GLN A 743 -9.22 -23.91 -23.92
N GLU A 744 -9.41 -22.59 -23.84
CA GLU A 744 -9.76 -21.88 -22.61
C GLU A 744 -11.09 -22.36 -22.03
N ARG A 745 -12.15 -22.49 -22.85
CA ARG A 745 -13.46 -22.96 -22.35
C ARG A 745 -13.36 -24.39 -21.82
N LYS A 746 -12.57 -25.27 -22.45
CA LYS A 746 -12.26 -26.61 -21.90
C LYS A 746 -11.51 -26.53 -20.57
N ARG A 747 -10.50 -25.67 -20.45
CA ARG A 747 -9.69 -25.50 -19.23
C ARG A 747 -10.52 -24.96 -18.06
N GLY A 748 -11.46 -24.05 -18.35
CA GLY A 748 -12.44 -23.54 -17.39
C GLY A 748 -13.39 -24.63 -16.87
N PHE A 749 -13.96 -25.47 -17.75
CA PHE A 749 -14.81 -26.58 -17.33
C PHE A 749 -14.07 -27.57 -16.42
N GLU A 750 -12.83 -27.94 -16.74
CA GLU A 750 -12.03 -28.85 -15.91
C GLU A 750 -11.82 -28.28 -14.50
N LEU A 751 -11.48 -26.99 -14.37
CA LEU A 751 -11.30 -26.34 -13.06
C LEU A 751 -12.61 -26.24 -12.26
N VAL A 752 -13.75 -25.98 -12.92
CA VAL A 752 -15.08 -26.03 -12.29
C VAL A 752 -15.37 -27.44 -11.78
N ILE A 753 -15.13 -28.48 -12.59
CA ILE A 753 -15.37 -29.89 -12.22
C ILE A 753 -14.49 -30.29 -11.04
N GLN A 754 -13.19 -29.99 -11.07
CA GLN A 754 -12.27 -30.32 -9.96
C GLN A 754 -12.65 -29.61 -8.67
N THR A 755 -13.01 -28.33 -8.75
CA THR A 755 -13.47 -27.55 -7.58
C THR A 755 -14.78 -28.11 -7.02
N TRP A 756 -15.74 -28.43 -7.88
CA TRP A 756 -17.02 -29.04 -7.49
C TRP A 756 -16.83 -30.38 -6.79
N LYS A 757 -16.03 -31.28 -7.40
CA LYS A 757 -15.75 -32.61 -6.84
C LYS A 757 -15.07 -32.52 -5.47
N SER A 758 -14.14 -31.59 -5.28
CA SER A 758 -13.49 -31.42 -3.98
C SER A 758 -14.47 -30.91 -2.91
N LEU A 759 -15.24 -29.84 -3.18
CA LEU A 759 -16.21 -29.32 -2.22
C LEU A 759 -17.30 -30.36 -1.88
N TYR A 760 -17.88 -31.02 -2.88
CA TYR A 760 -18.89 -32.06 -2.68
C TYR A 760 -18.32 -33.25 -1.88
N GLY A 761 -17.10 -33.68 -2.18
CA GLY A 761 -16.41 -34.76 -1.45
C GLY A 761 -16.20 -34.42 0.03
N SER A 762 -15.69 -33.22 0.33
CA SER A 762 -15.46 -32.76 1.71
C SER A 762 -16.76 -32.64 2.50
N LEU A 763 -17.81 -32.08 1.92
CA LEU A 763 -19.15 -32.00 2.55
C LEU A 763 -19.74 -33.40 2.81
N SER A 764 -19.62 -34.31 1.84
CA SER A 764 -20.09 -35.69 2.00
C SER A 764 -19.31 -36.44 3.08
N ALA A 765 -17.99 -36.22 3.19
CA ALA A 765 -17.14 -36.83 4.20
C ALA A 765 -17.43 -36.34 5.63
N LEU A 766 -17.90 -35.10 5.80
CA LEU A 766 -18.38 -34.58 7.10
C LEU A 766 -19.73 -35.16 7.55
N GLY A 767 -20.41 -35.96 6.72
CA GLY A 767 -21.79 -36.40 7.00
C GLY A 767 -22.80 -35.25 6.89
N PHE A 768 -22.55 -34.26 6.03
CA PHE A 768 -23.42 -33.10 5.85
C PHE A 768 -24.86 -33.51 5.51
N GLY A 769 -25.82 -32.95 6.24
CA GLY A 769 -27.24 -33.29 6.11
C GLY A 769 -27.70 -34.51 6.94
N CYS A 770 -26.89 -35.10 7.82
CA CYS A 770 -27.30 -36.20 8.72
C CYS A 770 -28.23 -35.78 9.88
N SER A 771 -29.21 -34.91 9.60
CA SER A 771 -30.39 -34.72 10.47
C SER A 771 -31.30 -35.97 10.42
N SER A 772 -32.38 -35.98 11.21
CA SER A 772 -33.40 -37.02 11.11
C SER A 772 -34.16 -37.03 9.76
N ALA A 773 -34.11 -35.96 8.96
CA ALA A 773 -35.02 -35.76 7.81
C ALA A 773 -34.37 -35.56 6.43
N THR A 774 -33.11 -35.12 6.34
CA THR A 774 -32.47 -34.66 5.07
C THR A 774 -31.55 -35.70 4.43
N ASN A 775 -31.32 -35.62 3.11
CA ASN A 775 -30.35 -36.46 2.41
C ASN A 775 -29.58 -35.67 1.33
N PHE A 776 -28.39 -35.17 1.66
CA PHE A 776 -27.58 -34.29 0.80
C PHE A 776 -27.42 -34.77 -0.65
N SER A 777 -27.01 -36.02 -0.88
CA SER A 777 -26.83 -36.54 -2.24
C SER A 777 -28.15 -36.73 -2.99
N GLY A 778 -29.22 -37.17 -2.29
CA GLY A 778 -30.54 -37.34 -2.87
C GLY A 778 -31.22 -36.02 -3.24
N ASP A 779 -31.13 -35.03 -2.35
CA ASP A 779 -31.77 -33.72 -2.50
C ASP A 779 -31.01 -32.87 -3.54
N LEU A 780 -29.67 -32.95 -3.57
CA LEU A 780 -28.86 -32.37 -4.64
C LEU A 780 -29.19 -33.00 -6.01
N CYS A 781 -29.38 -34.32 -6.09
CA CYS A 781 -29.85 -34.97 -7.32
C CYS A 781 -31.25 -34.53 -7.77
N MET A 782 -32.16 -34.19 -6.84
CA MET A 782 -33.44 -33.57 -7.21
C MET A 782 -33.26 -32.15 -7.76
N LEU A 783 -32.46 -31.31 -7.10
CA LEU A 783 -32.21 -29.93 -7.57
C LEU A 783 -31.53 -29.93 -8.95
N LEU A 784 -30.51 -30.76 -9.14
CA LEU A 784 -29.86 -30.97 -10.44
C LEU A 784 -30.85 -31.49 -11.50
N SER A 785 -31.77 -32.39 -11.13
CA SER A 785 -32.84 -32.87 -12.02
C SER A 785 -33.83 -31.76 -12.40
N ASN A 786 -34.18 -30.87 -11.47
CA ASN A 786 -35.11 -29.77 -11.71
C ASN A 786 -34.45 -28.70 -12.61
N CYS A 787 -33.16 -28.42 -12.42
CA CYS A 787 -32.40 -27.57 -13.33
C CYS A 787 -32.32 -28.13 -14.76
N LEU A 788 -32.37 -29.45 -14.95
CA LEU A 788 -32.50 -30.04 -16.30
C LEU A 788 -33.94 -29.92 -16.85
N ASP A 789 -34.97 -30.07 -16.02
CA ASP A 789 -36.37 -29.89 -16.43
C ASP A 789 -36.68 -28.46 -16.88
N GLU A 790 -36.18 -27.44 -16.17
CA GLU A 790 -36.37 -26.03 -16.57
C GLU A 790 -35.78 -25.71 -17.97
N ASN A 791 -34.85 -26.53 -18.47
CA ASN A 791 -34.24 -26.41 -19.79
C ASN A 791 -34.92 -27.26 -20.88
N GLY A 792 -35.90 -28.10 -20.52
CA GLY A 792 -36.70 -28.88 -21.49
C GLY A 792 -38.22 -28.64 -21.41
N GLY A 793 -38.71 -28.02 -20.33
CA GLY A 793 -40.11 -28.07 -19.93
C GLY A 793 -41.09 -27.09 -20.57
N MET A 794 -40.70 -26.25 -21.53
CA MET A 794 -41.62 -25.24 -22.11
C MET A 794 -42.53 -25.80 -23.22
N VAL A 795 -43.10 -27.01 -23.03
CA VAL A 795 -44.14 -27.58 -23.91
C VAL A 795 -45.18 -28.37 -23.07
N GLU A 796 -46.15 -27.67 -22.50
CA GLU A 796 -47.39 -28.29 -21.97
C GLU A 796 -48.48 -28.39 -23.06
N SER A 797 -48.15 -29.08 -24.16
CA SER A 797 -49.12 -29.50 -25.18
C SER A 797 -48.60 -30.72 -25.94
N GLY A 798 -49.50 -31.54 -26.49
CA GLY A 798 -49.11 -32.76 -27.22
C GLY A 798 -48.25 -32.48 -28.47
N THR A 799 -47.55 -33.53 -28.93
CA THR A 799 -46.76 -33.60 -30.19
C THR A 799 -45.68 -32.52 -30.35
N ASP A 800 -44.54 -32.68 -29.67
CA ASP A 800 -43.23 -32.93 -30.34
C ASP A 800 -42.05 -32.81 -29.36
N LEU A 801 -41.71 -33.89 -28.66
CA LEU A 801 -40.60 -33.94 -27.69
C LEU A 801 -39.22 -33.64 -28.32
N GLU A 802 -39.06 -33.89 -29.62
CA GLU A 802 -37.85 -33.58 -30.38
C GLU A 802 -37.68 -32.08 -30.67
N SER A 803 -38.73 -31.28 -30.47
CA SER A 803 -38.70 -29.84 -30.74
C SER A 803 -38.09 -29.01 -29.60
N ALA A 804 -38.31 -29.41 -28.33
CA ALA A 804 -37.94 -28.65 -27.15
C ALA A 804 -36.44 -28.75 -26.80
N CYS A 805 -35.82 -29.92 -27.01
CA CYS A 805 -34.44 -30.19 -26.61
C CYS A 805 -33.37 -29.55 -27.52
N LYS A 806 -33.72 -28.53 -28.32
CA LYS A 806 -32.85 -27.98 -29.37
C LYS A 806 -31.63 -27.21 -28.85
N ASP A 807 -31.74 -26.57 -27.67
CA ASP A 807 -30.78 -25.56 -27.18
C ASP A 807 -30.07 -25.90 -25.85
N VAL A 808 -30.12 -27.15 -25.38
CA VAL A 808 -29.36 -27.57 -24.18
C VAL A 808 -27.86 -27.44 -24.45
N ASP A 809 -27.17 -26.49 -23.78
CA ASP A 809 -25.74 -26.24 -23.95
C ASP A 809 -24.90 -27.52 -23.71
N HIS A 810 -23.84 -27.67 -24.50
CA HIS A 810 -22.81 -28.69 -24.27
C HIS A 810 -22.16 -28.55 -22.87
N GLY A 811 -22.07 -27.33 -22.35
CA GLY A 811 -21.62 -27.08 -20.98
C GLY A 811 -22.48 -27.75 -19.91
N ILE A 812 -23.82 -27.63 -20.03
CA ILE A 812 -24.77 -28.24 -19.09
C ILE A 812 -24.57 -29.75 -19.02
N LEU A 813 -24.57 -30.44 -20.17
CA LEU A 813 -24.39 -31.90 -20.22
C LEU A 813 -23.01 -32.35 -19.71
N HIS A 814 -21.95 -31.60 -20.02
CA HIS A 814 -20.61 -31.95 -19.56
C HIS A 814 -20.43 -31.77 -18.05
N LEU A 815 -21.01 -30.73 -17.46
CA LEU A 815 -21.03 -30.52 -16.02
C LEU A 815 -21.93 -31.57 -15.33
N SER A 816 -23.20 -31.69 -15.73
CA SER A 816 -24.16 -32.59 -15.09
C SER A 816 -23.69 -34.06 -15.12
N GLY A 817 -23.07 -34.51 -16.22
CA GLY A 817 -22.49 -35.85 -16.31
C GLY A 817 -21.34 -36.08 -15.34
N ASN A 818 -20.40 -35.13 -15.21
CA ASN A 818 -19.28 -35.25 -14.28
C ASN A 818 -19.71 -35.14 -12.80
N PHE A 819 -20.73 -34.33 -12.51
CA PHE A 819 -21.33 -34.23 -11.17
C PHE A 819 -22.06 -35.52 -10.80
N LEU A 820 -22.90 -36.06 -11.71
CA LEU A 820 -23.59 -37.34 -11.53
C LEU A 820 -22.61 -38.50 -11.28
N ILE A 821 -21.55 -38.60 -12.08
CA ILE A 821 -20.50 -39.60 -11.88
C ILE A 821 -19.87 -39.47 -10.49
N CYS A 822 -19.59 -38.25 -10.02
CA CYS A 822 -19.04 -38.03 -8.68
C CYS A 822 -20.01 -38.39 -7.55
N ILE A 823 -21.31 -38.18 -7.73
CA ILE A 823 -22.33 -38.55 -6.74
C ILE A 823 -22.44 -40.08 -6.66
N LEU A 824 -22.41 -40.78 -7.79
CA LEU A 824 -22.40 -42.26 -7.85
C LEU A 824 -21.12 -42.83 -7.19
N GLU A 825 -19.95 -42.28 -7.53
CA GLU A 825 -18.64 -42.62 -6.92
C GLU A 825 -18.67 -42.45 -5.38
N GLN A 826 -19.35 -41.42 -4.85
CA GLN A 826 -19.40 -41.11 -3.42
C GLN A 826 -20.51 -41.86 -2.64
N ILE A 827 -21.65 -42.18 -3.27
CA ILE A 827 -22.68 -43.03 -2.64
C ILE A 827 -22.10 -44.44 -2.41
N GLN A 828 -21.31 -44.96 -3.36
CA GLN A 828 -20.67 -46.26 -3.26
C GLN A 828 -19.74 -46.38 -2.04
N THR A 829 -18.91 -45.37 -1.78
CA THR A 829 -17.99 -45.39 -0.62
C THR A 829 -18.76 -45.30 0.71
N LEU A 830 -19.90 -44.62 0.74
CA LEU A 830 -20.77 -44.55 1.92
C LEU A 830 -21.46 -45.89 2.22
N GLU A 831 -21.95 -46.61 1.20
CA GLU A 831 -22.56 -47.93 1.37
C GLU A 831 -21.57 -48.97 1.92
N LEU A 832 -20.34 -48.99 1.39
CA LEU A 832 -19.24 -49.86 1.83
C LEU A 832 -18.86 -49.67 3.31
N VAL A 833 -18.96 -48.44 3.83
CA VAL A 833 -18.77 -48.17 5.27
C VAL A 833 -19.99 -48.64 6.07
N SER A 834 -21.20 -48.56 5.51
CA SER A 834 -22.44 -48.92 6.21
C SER A 834 -22.61 -50.41 6.52
N GLU A 835 -21.96 -51.32 5.76
CA GLU A 835 -22.11 -52.77 5.98
C GLU A 835 -21.56 -53.24 7.35
N LEU A 836 -20.71 -52.44 8.01
CA LEU A 836 -20.07 -52.81 9.27
C LEU A 836 -20.95 -52.59 10.52
N ASP A 837 -22.03 -51.78 10.43
CA ASP A 837 -22.72 -51.23 11.63
C ASP A 837 -24.27 -51.19 11.52
N ARG A 838 -24.89 -52.03 10.67
CA ARG A 838 -26.37 -52.07 10.52
C ARG A 838 -27.07 -52.77 11.68
N SER A 839 -27.38 -52.00 12.73
CA SER A 839 -28.23 -52.42 13.86
C SER A 839 -29.52 -51.59 14.05
N LYS A 840 -29.82 -50.62 13.18
CA LYS A 840 -30.96 -49.68 13.31
C LYS A 840 -31.76 -49.51 12.02
N PHE A 841 -33.04 -49.90 12.07
CA PHE A 841 -34.04 -49.80 10.98
C PHE A 841 -34.23 -48.40 10.38
N ASP A 842 -33.95 -47.34 11.14
CA ASP A 842 -34.22 -45.94 10.73
C ASP A 842 -33.25 -45.41 9.65
N CYS A 843 -32.17 -46.16 9.36
CA CYS A 843 -31.20 -45.80 8.33
C CYS A 843 -31.68 -46.16 6.90
N ASP A 844 -32.40 -47.29 6.76
CA ASP A 844 -32.70 -47.88 5.46
C ASP A 844 -33.67 -47.02 4.61
N SER A 845 -34.57 -46.27 5.27
CA SER A 845 -35.53 -45.38 4.60
C SER A 845 -34.87 -44.21 3.85
N LYS A 846 -33.80 -43.64 4.43
CA LYS A 846 -33.06 -42.50 3.86
C LYS A 846 -32.20 -42.92 2.69
N ILE A 847 -31.59 -44.10 2.77
CA ILE A 847 -30.76 -44.68 1.70
C ILE A 847 -31.62 -44.94 0.46
N LEU A 848 -32.79 -45.56 0.63
CA LEU A 848 -33.78 -45.74 -0.45
C LEU A 848 -34.18 -44.40 -1.11
N CYS A 849 -34.36 -43.33 -0.34
CA CYS A 849 -34.68 -42.01 -0.88
C CYS A 849 -33.52 -41.42 -1.70
N CYS A 850 -32.27 -41.54 -1.22
CA CYS A 850 -31.07 -41.16 -1.95
C CYS A 850 -31.00 -41.84 -3.32
N ILE A 851 -31.10 -43.17 -3.31
CA ILE A 851 -31.04 -44.03 -4.50
C ILE A 851 -32.15 -43.62 -5.48
N LYS A 852 -33.40 -43.48 -5.00
CA LYS A 852 -34.55 -43.09 -5.84
C LYS A 852 -34.35 -41.74 -6.54
N ASN A 853 -33.83 -40.73 -5.86
CA ASN A 853 -33.62 -39.41 -6.45
C ASN A 853 -32.39 -39.36 -7.37
N CYS A 854 -31.32 -40.08 -7.03
CA CYS A 854 -30.17 -40.27 -7.90
C CYS A 854 -30.56 -41.00 -9.21
N LEU A 855 -31.34 -42.08 -9.13
CA LEU A 855 -31.80 -42.83 -10.30
C LEU A 855 -32.70 -42.03 -11.25
N LYS A 856 -33.56 -41.15 -10.72
CA LYS A 856 -34.31 -40.18 -11.54
C LYS A 856 -33.37 -39.25 -12.31
N PHE A 857 -32.31 -38.76 -11.66
CA PHE A 857 -31.32 -37.89 -12.29
C PHE A 857 -30.52 -38.64 -13.37
N VAL A 858 -30.12 -39.88 -13.11
CA VAL A 858 -29.51 -40.79 -14.10
C VAL A 858 -30.41 -40.96 -15.32
N ALA A 859 -31.69 -41.30 -15.12
CA ALA A 859 -32.63 -41.55 -16.21
C ALA A 859 -32.86 -40.30 -17.08
N LYS A 860 -33.02 -39.13 -16.46
CA LYS A 860 -33.13 -37.84 -17.16
C LYS A 860 -31.86 -37.51 -17.96
N TYR A 861 -30.69 -37.63 -17.34
CA TYR A 861 -29.42 -37.36 -17.99
C TYR A 861 -29.15 -38.29 -19.17
N MET A 862 -29.41 -39.60 -19.03
CA MET A 862 -29.27 -40.58 -20.11
C MET A 862 -30.22 -40.30 -21.29
N ASN A 863 -31.43 -39.82 -21.04
CA ASN A 863 -32.37 -39.43 -22.10
C ASN A 863 -31.91 -38.16 -22.84
N LEU A 864 -31.51 -37.11 -22.11
CA LEU A 864 -31.02 -35.86 -22.71
C LEU A 864 -29.73 -36.09 -23.52
N LEU A 865 -28.81 -36.91 -23.00
CA LEU A 865 -27.58 -37.28 -23.69
C LEU A 865 -27.84 -38.07 -24.98
N ARG A 866 -28.89 -38.93 -25.00
CA ARG A 866 -29.31 -39.63 -26.22
C ARG A 866 -29.81 -38.65 -27.29
N ILE A 867 -30.71 -37.75 -26.91
CA ILE A 867 -31.27 -36.75 -27.84
C ILE A 867 -30.15 -35.88 -28.45
N LYS A 868 -29.14 -35.54 -27.65
CA LYS A 868 -27.92 -34.85 -28.10
C LYS A 868 -27.11 -35.69 -29.11
N MET A 869 -26.75 -36.93 -28.76
CA MET A 869 -25.90 -37.79 -29.60
C MET A 869 -26.54 -38.22 -30.92
N VAL A 870 -27.87 -38.37 -30.98
CA VAL A 870 -28.60 -38.64 -32.23
C VAL A 870 -28.51 -37.46 -33.22
N ARG A 871 -28.27 -36.24 -32.73
CA ARG A 871 -28.32 -35.00 -33.51
C ARG A 871 -26.96 -34.45 -33.92
N ASP A 872 -25.94 -34.56 -33.06
CA ASP A 872 -24.53 -34.27 -33.35
C ASP A 872 -23.70 -35.37 -32.67
N PRO A 873 -23.26 -36.43 -33.38
CA PRO A 873 -22.56 -37.56 -32.79
C PRO A 873 -21.11 -37.17 -32.42
N LEU A 874 -20.92 -36.71 -31.18
CA LEU A 874 -19.63 -36.23 -30.66
C LEU A 874 -18.54 -37.33 -30.65
N PRO A 875 -17.46 -37.19 -31.43
CA PRO A 875 -16.30 -38.08 -31.31
C PRO A 875 -15.58 -37.80 -29.98
N GLY A 876 -15.55 -38.78 -29.09
CA GLY A 876 -14.75 -38.73 -27.86
C GLY A 876 -15.40 -38.07 -26.64
N PHE A 877 -16.73 -38.10 -26.49
CA PHE A 877 -17.36 -37.78 -25.19
C PHE A 877 -17.16 -38.95 -24.19
N VAL A 878 -15.98 -39.01 -23.56
CA VAL A 878 -15.58 -40.07 -22.60
C VAL A 878 -16.53 -40.19 -21.38
N GLY A 879 -17.46 -39.25 -21.19
CA GLY A 879 -18.47 -39.29 -20.13
C GLY A 879 -19.48 -40.44 -20.24
N THR A 880 -19.77 -40.99 -21.43
CA THR A 880 -20.69 -42.14 -21.58
C THR A 880 -20.12 -43.41 -20.96
N SER A 881 -18.92 -43.82 -21.40
CA SER A 881 -18.22 -44.99 -20.87
C SER A 881 -17.97 -44.87 -19.36
N ARG A 882 -17.59 -43.67 -18.87
CA ARG A 882 -17.45 -43.41 -17.42
C ARG A 882 -18.77 -43.52 -16.67
N LEU A 883 -19.89 -43.01 -17.20
CA LEU A 883 -21.20 -43.14 -16.57
C LEU A 883 -21.63 -44.62 -16.49
N TYR A 884 -21.50 -45.39 -17.56
CA TYR A 884 -21.86 -46.81 -17.53
C TYR A 884 -20.98 -47.60 -16.56
N SER A 885 -19.69 -47.26 -16.47
CA SER A 885 -18.77 -47.83 -15.46
C SER A 885 -19.21 -47.49 -14.03
N ALA A 886 -19.49 -46.22 -13.74
CA ALA A 886 -19.97 -45.78 -12.42
C ALA A 886 -21.31 -46.44 -12.06
N LEU A 887 -22.26 -46.51 -12.99
CA LEU A 887 -23.55 -47.19 -12.77
C LEU A 887 -23.38 -48.70 -12.53
N ALA A 888 -22.46 -49.36 -13.23
CA ALA A 888 -22.16 -50.77 -13.03
C ALA A 888 -21.58 -51.01 -11.63
N CYS A 889 -20.67 -50.14 -11.17
CA CYS A 889 -20.16 -50.14 -9.81
C CYS A 889 -21.28 -49.90 -8.77
N SER A 890 -22.14 -48.90 -8.97
CA SER A 890 -23.24 -48.63 -8.03
C SER A 890 -24.24 -49.79 -7.94
N ILE A 891 -24.68 -50.40 -9.04
CA ILE A 891 -25.58 -51.58 -8.96
C ILE A 891 -24.87 -52.83 -8.42
N SER A 892 -23.55 -52.93 -8.52
CA SER A 892 -22.80 -54.02 -7.88
C SER A 892 -22.82 -53.97 -6.34
N CYS A 893 -23.16 -52.80 -5.76
CA CYS A 893 -23.34 -52.58 -4.32
C CYS A 893 -24.79 -52.74 -3.85
N LEU A 894 -25.79 -52.55 -4.73
CA LEU A 894 -27.19 -52.76 -4.35
C LEU A 894 -27.45 -54.24 -4.03
N HIS A 895 -27.96 -54.53 -2.83
CA HIS A 895 -28.24 -55.91 -2.39
C HIS A 895 -29.71 -56.13 -2.02
N TRP A 896 -30.47 -55.08 -1.71
CA TRP A 896 -31.89 -55.22 -1.35
C TRP A 896 -32.79 -55.26 -2.59
N LYS A 897 -33.75 -56.18 -2.56
CA LYS A 897 -34.74 -56.36 -3.62
C LYS A 897 -35.49 -55.08 -4.01
N GLN A 898 -35.78 -54.18 -3.06
CA GLN A 898 -36.54 -52.96 -3.35
C GLN A 898 -35.72 -51.91 -4.11
N ASP A 899 -34.42 -51.80 -3.82
CA ASP A 899 -33.51 -50.86 -4.48
C ASP A 899 -33.21 -51.32 -5.91
N ILE A 900 -32.97 -52.62 -6.09
CA ILE A 900 -32.71 -53.24 -7.40
C ILE A 900 -33.93 -53.10 -8.33
N LEU A 901 -35.14 -53.22 -7.79
CA LEU A 901 -36.37 -52.99 -8.55
C LEU A 901 -36.59 -51.49 -8.86
N HIS A 902 -36.28 -50.56 -7.95
CA HIS A 902 -36.31 -49.12 -8.24
C HIS A 902 -35.27 -48.72 -9.30
N PHE A 903 -34.07 -49.33 -9.28
CA PHE A 903 -33.06 -49.15 -10.34
C PHE A 903 -33.65 -49.52 -11.70
N LEU A 904 -34.21 -50.73 -11.80
CA LEU A 904 -34.80 -51.22 -13.05
C LEU A 904 -35.99 -50.37 -13.50
N GLU A 905 -36.88 -49.98 -12.60
CA GLU A 905 -38.03 -49.12 -12.91
C GLU A 905 -37.61 -47.78 -13.54
N ASN A 906 -36.60 -47.11 -12.99
CA ASN A 906 -36.16 -45.80 -13.47
C ASN A 906 -35.23 -45.87 -14.69
N VAL A 907 -34.32 -46.86 -14.74
CA VAL A 907 -33.23 -46.93 -15.73
C VAL A 907 -33.57 -47.79 -16.94
N SER A 908 -34.52 -48.73 -16.86
CA SER A 908 -34.81 -49.68 -17.97
C SER A 908 -35.25 -49.02 -19.27
N CYS A 909 -36.07 -47.96 -19.24
CA CYS A 909 -36.53 -47.27 -20.45
C CYS A 909 -35.38 -46.53 -21.18
N PRO A 910 -34.55 -45.70 -20.51
CA PRO A 910 -33.31 -45.20 -21.09
C PRO A 910 -32.38 -46.32 -21.60
N LEU A 911 -32.17 -47.36 -20.78
CA LEU A 911 -31.24 -48.45 -21.08
C LEU A 911 -31.64 -49.24 -22.34
N LEU A 912 -32.93 -49.51 -22.54
CA LEU A 912 -33.46 -50.12 -23.76
C LEU A 912 -33.12 -49.30 -25.02
N GLN A 913 -33.22 -47.98 -24.94
CA GLN A 913 -32.92 -47.09 -26.07
C GLN A 913 -31.42 -47.09 -26.39
N TRP A 914 -30.55 -47.14 -25.37
CA TRP A 914 -29.10 -47.23 -25.56
C TRP A 914 -28.64 -48.60 -26.06
N LEU A 915 -29.16 -49.70 -25.50
CA LEU A 915 -28.88 -51.07 -25.98
C LEU A 915 -29.31 -51.25 -27.43
N SER A 916 -30.49 -50.73 -27.81
CA SER A 916 -30.97 -50.75 -29.20
C SER A 916 -30.04 -50.05 -30.19
N ASN A 917 -29.25 -49.08 -29.73
CA ASN A 917 -28.45 -48.16 -30.55
C ASN A 917 -26.93 -48.39 -30.41
N MET A 918 -26.48 -49.53 -29.85
CA MET A 918 -25.05 -49.89 -29.67
C MET A 918 -24.17 -49.61 -30.90
N GLY A 919 -24.68 -49.82 -32.12
CA GLY A 919 -23.95 -49.58 -33.37
C GLY A 919 -23.55 -48.12 -33.66
N MET A 920 -23.98 -47.16 -32.85
CA MET A 920 -23.71 -45.71 -33.03
C MET A 920 -22.71 -45.13 -32.02
N GLN A 921 -22.13 -45.94 -31.13
CA GLN A 921 -21.20 -45.51 -30.07
C GLN A 921 -19.76 -45.99 -30.31
N ASP A 922 -18.80 -45.42 -29.56
CA ASP A 922 -17.42 -45.94 -29.56
C ASP A 922 -17.29 -47.29 -28.83
N GLU A 923 -16.25 -48.05 -29.21
CA GLU A 923 -16.01 -49.42 -28.75
C GLU A 923 -15.95 -49.50 -27.21
N ARG A 924 -15.21 -48.59 -26.57
CA ARG A 924 -15.14 -48.46 -25.10
C ARG A 924 -16.48 -48.21 -24.43
N THR A 925 -17.34 -47.38 -25.02
CA THR A 925 -18.67 -47.12 -24.47
C THR A 925 -19.57 -48.34 -24.60
N ASN A 926 -19.50 -49.05 -25.72
CA ASN A 926 -20.20 -50.32 -25.89
C ASN A 926 -19.70 -51.38 -24.89
N ASP A 927 -18.40 -51.45 -24.59
CA ASP A 927 -17.84 -52.37 -23.58
C ASP A 927 -18.36 -52.08 -22.17
N GLN A 928 -18.39 -50.81 -21.76
CA GLN A 928 -18.94 -50.43 -20.46
C GLN A 928 -20.47 -50.64 -20.39
N LEU A 929 -21.20 -50.53 -21.50
CA LEU A 929 -22.62 -50.85 -21.57
C LEU A 929 -22.89 -52.37 -21.48
N GLN A 930 -22.02 -53.21 -22.05
CA GLN A 930 -22.04 -54.66 -21.87
C GLN A 930 -21.78 -55.07 -20.40
N LEU A 931 -20.82 -54.42 -19.74
CA LEU A 931 -20.52 -54.64 -18.32
C LEU A 931 -21.70 -54.22 -17.43
N LEU A 932 -22.28 -53.03 -17.66
CA LEU A 932 -23.47 -52.56 -16.97
C LEU A 932 -24.64 -53.55 -17.10
N TRP A 933 -24.93 -54.03 -18.32
CA TRP A 933 -26.00 -55.02 -18.52
C TRP A 933 -25.71 -56.34 -17.80
N THR A 934 -24.46 -56.81 -17.84
CA THR A 934 -24.06 -58.06 -17.16
C THR A 934 -24.20 -57.94 -15.65
N GLU A 935 -23.83 -56.81 -15.04
CA GLU A 935 -23.98 -56.63 -13.59
C GLU A 935 -25.43 -56.35 -13.16
N ILE A 936 -26.29 -55.79 -14.01
CA ILE A 936 -27.75 -55.76 -13.78
C ILE A 936 -28.31 -57.18 -13.63
N LEU A 937 -27.93 -58.11 -14.52
CA LEU A 937 -28.35 -59.51 -14.47
C LEU A 937 -27.73 -60.28 -13.28
N SER A 938 -26.49 -59.93 -12.90
CA SER A 938 -25.80 -60.43 -11.70
C SER A 938 -26.51 -60.01 -10.41
N CYS A 939 -26.80 -58.72 -10.28
CA CYS A 939 -27.44 -58.10 -9.12
C CYS A 939 -28.85 -58.65 -8.89
N LEU A 940 -29.66 -58.80 -9.95
CA LEU A 940 -30.97 -59.46 -9.88
C LEU A 940 -30.91 -60.87 -9.26
N ARG A 941 -29.89 -61.68 -9.61
CA ARG A 941 -29.67 -63.02 -9.02
C ARG A 941 -29.19 -62.96 -7.56
N ARG A 942 -28.41 -61.94 -7.19
CA ARG A 942 -27.78 -61.76 -5.86
C ARG A 942 -28.72 -61.11 -4.82
N SER A 943 -29.87 -60.60 -5.26
CA SER A 943 -30.88 -59.89 -4.46
C SER A 943 -31.29 -60.58 -3.15
N LYS A 944 -31.45 -59.78 -2.08
CA LYS A 944 -31.92 -60.19 -0.75
C LYS A 944 -33.18 -59.41 -0.35
N PRO A 945 -34.24 -60.06 0.17
CA PRO A 945 -34.55 -61.46 -0.08
C PRO A 945 -34.70 -61.73 -1.59
N PRO A 946 -34.52 -62.97 -2.08
CA PRO A 946 -34.52 -63.28 -3.50
C PRO A 946 -35.72 -62.71 -4.28
N VAL A 947 -35.44 -62.14 -5.45
CA VAL A 947 -36.47 -61.74 -6.41
C VAL A 947 -37.28 -62.96 -6.86
N ASN A 948 -38.61 -62.83 -6.85
CA ASN A 948 -39.50 -63.85 -7.39
C ASN A 948 -39.74 -63.57 -8.88
N PHE A 949 -39.18 -64.41 -9.74
CA PHE A 949 -39.18 -64.26 -11.20
C PHE A 949 -40.50 -64.70 -11.85
N GLY A 950 -41.64 -64.20 -11.35
CA GLY A 950 -42.99 -64.48 -11.87
C GLY A 950 -43.46 -63.51 -12.97
N SER A 951 -44.64 -63.79 -13.55
CA SER A 951 -45.22 -63.08 -14.70
C SER A 951 -45.25 -61.55 -14.53
N ALA A 952 -45.48 -61.04 -13.31
CA ALA A 952 -45.56 -59.60 -13.03
C ALA A 952 -44.21 -58.87 -13.27
N LEU A 953 -43.09 -59.47 -12.89
CA LEU A 953 -41.76 -58.91 -13.14
C LEU A 953 -41.38 -59.01 -14.61
N LEU A 954 -41.74 -60.13 -15.25
CA LEU A 954 -41.51 -60.33 -16.68
C LEU A 954 -42.26 -59.28 -17.52
N LYS A 955 -43.51 -58.98 -17.16
CA LYS A 955 -44.33 -57.95 -17.83
C LYS A 955 -43.80 -56.53 -17.60
N LEU A 956 -43.23 -56.23 -16.43
CA LEU A 956 -42.65 -54.91 -16.14
C LEU A 956 -41.41 -54.61 -16.99
N HIS A 957 -40.69 -55.64 -17.45
CA HIS A 957 -39.46 -55.52 -18.23
C HIS A 957 -39.53 -56.24 -19.59
N GLU A 958 -40.75 -56.46 -20.11
CA GLU A 958 -41.03 -57.18 -21.36
C GLU A 958 -40.20 -56.63 -22.55
N PRO A 959 -40.22 -55.31 -22.86
CA PRO A 959 -39.46 -54.77 -23.99
C PRO A 959 -37.93 -54.86 -23.81
N LEU A 960 -37.46 -54.87 -22.56
CA LEU A 960 -36.04 -54.98 -22.24
C LEU A 960 -35.54 -56.40 -22.54
N PHE A 961 -36.27 -57.44 -22.10
CA PHE A 961 -35.92 -58.82 -22.40
C PHE A 961 -36.15 -59.20 -23.87
N GLU A 962 -37.20 -58.69 -24.50
CA GLU A 962 -37.45 -58.87 -25.95
C GLU A 962 -36.23 -58.43 -26.77
N LYS A 963 -35.70 -57.24 -26.48
CA LYS A 963 -34.56 -56.68 -27.22
C LYS A 963 -33.21 -57.30 -26.87
N THR A 964 -33.01 -57.78 -25.63
CA THR A 964 -31.71 -58.32 -25.18
C THR A 964 -31.54 -59.83 -25.41
N LEU A 965 -32.63 -60.62 -25.45
CA LEU A 965 -32.56 -62.05 -25.72
C LEU A 965 -32.08 -62.37 -27.16
N ASP A 966 -32.53 -61.59 -28.14
CA ASP A 966 -32.20 -61.74 -29.57
C ASP A 966 -31.30 -60.58 -30.08
N HIS A 967 -30.42 -60.07 -29.20
CA HIS A 967 -29.56 -58.93 -29.49
C HIS A 967 -28.46 -59.28 -30.52
N PRO A 968 -28.13 -58.39 -31.49
CA PRO A 968 -27.13 -58.69 -32.52
C PRO A 968 -25.68 -58.83 -31.99
N TYR A 969 -25.38 -58.31 -30.80
CA TYR A 969 -24.09 -58.51 -30.13
C TYR A 969 -24.17 -59.70 -29.16
N PRO A 970 -23.40 -60.79 -29.36
CA PRO A 970 -23.46 -61.99 -28.52
C PRO A 970 -23.19 -61.73 -27.03
N SER A 971 -22.36 -60.75 -26.71
CA SER A 971 -22.06 -60.30 -25.34
C SER A 971 -23.26 -59.70 -24.59
N ILE A 972 -24.36 -59.38 -25.27
CA ILE A 972 -25.65 -59.06 -24.64
C ILE A 972 -26.58 -60.29 -24.66
N SER A 973 -26.66 -61.04 -25.76
CA SER A 973 -27.58 -62.19 -25.86
C SER A 973 -27.19 -63.35 -24.94
N GLU A 974 -25.91 -63.72 -24.85
CA GLU A 974 -25.48 -64.88 -24.07
C GLU A 974 -25.71 -64.71 -22.56
N PRO A 975 -25.34 -63.57 -21.93
CA PRO A 975 -25.68 -63.33 -20.53
C PRO A 975 -27.18 -63.32 -20.28
N THR A 976 -27.98 -62.76 -21.20
CA THR A 976 -29.45 -62.70 -21.08
C THR A 976 -30.09 -64.09 -21.19
N ILE A 977 -29.68 -64.90 -22.16
CA ILE A 977 -30.13 -66.29 -22.34
C ILE A 977 -29.75 -67.14 -21.12
N ASN A 978 -28.52 -67.01 -20.62
CA ASN A 978 -28.06 -67.71 -19.42
C ASN A 978 -28.79 -67.23 -18.14
N PHE A 979 -29.10 -65.94 -18.04
CA PHE A 979 -29.93 -65.39 -16.97
C PHE A 979 -31.34 -65.99 -17.02
N TRP A 980 -32.01 -65.96 -18.17
CA TRP A 980 -33.35 -66.53 -18.38
C TRP A 980 -33.40 -68.01 -17.99
N ASN A 981 -32.45 -68.81 -18.51
CA ASN A 981 -32.34 -70.24 -18.23
C ASN A 981 -32.07 -70.58 -16.76
N SER A 982 -31.60 -69.60 -15.97
CA SER A 982 -31.39 -69.71 -14.52
C SER A 982 -32.52 -69.13 -13.66
N THR A 983 -33.49 -68.43 -14.26
CA THR A 983 -34.54 -67.67 -13.54
C THR A 983 -35.93 -68.00 -14.08
N PHE A 984 -36.43 -67.25 -15.07
CA PHE A 984 -37.74 -67.45 -15.68
C PHE A 984 -37.91 -68.87 -16.26
N GLY A 985 -36.88 -69.43 -16.91
CA GLY A 985 -36.90 -70.78 -17.47
C GLY A 985 -36.99 -71.92 -16.44
N GLN A 986 -36.88 -71.62 -15.14
CA GLN A 986 -37.10 -72.58 -14.05
C GLN A 986 -38.52 -72.55 -13.48
N GLN A 987 -39.34 -71.56 -13.85
CA GLN A 987 -40.70 -71.43 -13.32
C GLN A 987 -41.67 -72.40 -13.98
N ILE A 988 -42.62 -72.91 -13.18
CA ILE A 988 -43.59 -73.93 -13.61
C ILE A 988 -44.80 -73.30 -14.31
N ILE A 989 -45.15 -72.07 -13.93
CA ILE A 989 -46.25 -71.28 -14.48
C ILE A 989 -45.71 -69.87 -14.75
N LEU A 990 -45.77 -69.44 -16.01
CA LEU A 990 -45.48 -68.08 -16.47
C LEU A 990 -46.46 -67.73 -17.58
N ASP A 991 -47.09 -66.57 -17.44
CA ASP A 991 -47.86 -65.94 -18.49
C ASP A 991 -46.88 -65.12 -19.33
N PHE A 992 -46.63 -65.55 -20.57
CA PHE A 992 -45.73 -64.83 -21.46
C PHE A 992 -46.44 -63.64 -22.09
N PRO A 993 -45.91 -62.41 -21.94
CA PRO A 993 -46.39 -61.25 -22.67
C PRO A 993 -46.24 -61.40 -24.19
N SER A 994 -47.06 -60.67 -24.96
CA SER A 994 -47.26 -60.95 -26.38
C SER A 994 -46.08 -60.61 -27.28
N SER A 995 -45.26 -59.58 -26.98
CA SER A 995 -44.11 -59.25 -27.84
C SER A 995 -43.01 -60.31 -27.72
N LEU A 996 -42.76 -60.78 -26.49
CA LEU A 996 -41.80 -61.81 -26.15
C LEU A 996 -42.05 -63.15 -26.87
N LEU A 997 -43.30 -63.49 -27.23
CA LEU A 997 -43.64 -64.80 -27.82
C LEU A 997 -42.79 -65.15 -29.06
N CYS A 998 -42.58 -64.19 -29.98
CA CYS A 998 -41.81 -64.42 -31.20
C CYS A 998 -40.32 -64.70 -30.91
N VAL A 999 -39.73 -63.91 -30.01
CA VAL A 999 -38.32 -64.05 -29.58
C VAL A 999 -38.12 -65.37 -28.82
N LEU A 1000 -39.03 -65.71 -27.92
CA LEU A 1000 -38.98 -66.96 -27.14
C LEU A 1000 -39.16 -68.20 -28.03
N ASP A 1001 -40.08 -68.16 -29.00
CA ASP A 1001 -40.26 -69.22 -29.99
C ASP A 1001 -38.98 -69.44 -30.82
N LYS A 1002 -38.46 -68.37 -31.45
CA LYS A 1002 -37.22 -68.36 -32.23
C LYS A 1002 -36.04 -68.99 -31.45
N LEU A 1003 -35.82 -68.56 -30.22
CA LEU A 1003 -34.69 -69.01 -29.40
C LEU A 1003 -34.89 -70.39 -28.76
N SER A 1004 -36.14 -70.82 -28.54
CA SER A 1004 -36.45 -72.19 -28.09
C SER A 1004 -36.28 -73.22 -29.23
N ARG A 1005 -36.68 -72.90 -30.46
CA ARG A 1005 -36.44 -73.71 -31.66
C ARG A 1005 -34.95 -73.91 -31.93
N ASN A 1006 -34.15 -72.88 -31.69
CA ASN A 1006 -32.69 -72.92 -31.77
C ASN A 1006 -32.03 -73.66 -30.58
N GLY A 1007 -32.81 -74.24 -29.66
CA GLY A 1007 -32.33 -74.99 -28.49
C GLY A 1007 -31.66 -74.15 -27.41
N ARG A 1008 -31.72 -72.81 -27.49
CA ARG A 1008 -30.99 -71.89 -26.61
C ARG A 1008 -31.73 -71.57 -25.31
N LEU A 1009 -33.06 -71.63 -25.32
CA LEU A 1009 -33.90 -71.36 -24.15
C LEU A 1009 -34.57 -72.61 -23.58
N LYS A 1010 -34.56 -72.70 -22.25
CA LYS A 1010 -35.31 -73.68 -21.47
C LYS A 1010 -36.70 -73.12 -21.16
N LEU A 1011 -37.73 -73.72 -21.77
CA LEU A 1011 -39.13 -73.49 -21.43
C LEU A 1011 -39.71 -74.79 -20.87
N GLN A 1012 -40.33 -74.75 -19.69
CA GLN A 1012 -40.92 -75.96 -19.11
C GLN A 1012 -42.17 -76.39 -19.89
N LYS A 1013 -42.35 -77.71 -20.05
CA LYS A 1013 -43.35 -78.30 -20.96
C LYS A 1013 -44.82 -77.89 -20.71
N ARG A 1014 -45.15 -77.24 -19.59
CA ARG A 1014 -46.51 -76.76 -19.28
C ARG A 1014 -46.84 -75.35 -19.79
N SER A 1015 -45.87 -74.52 -20.19
CA SER A 1015 -46.13 -73.16 -20.71
C SER A 1015 -46.21 -73.06 -22.24
N LEU A 1016 -45.95 -74.17 -22.96
CA LEU A 1016 -46.14 -74.27 -24.42
C LEU A 1016 -47.55 -73.93 -24.96
N PRO A 1017 -48.68 -74.15 -24.25
CA PRO A 1017 -50.02 -73.88 -24.80
C PRO A 1017 -50.31 -72.43 -25.23
N CYS A 1018 -49.50 -71.46 -24.80
CA CYS A 1018 -49.62 -70.07 -25.25
C CYS A 1018 -48.98 -69.85 -26.63
N LEU A 1019 -47.78 -70.41 -26.86
CA LEU A 1019 -47.01 -70.28 -28.11
C LEU A 1019 -47.73 -70.90 -29.31
N GLN A 1020 -48.51 -71.96 -29.08
CA GLN A 1020 -49.17 -72.72 -30.16
C GLN A 1020 -50.39 -72.01 -30.76
N LYS A 1021 -50.80 -70.84 -30.24
CA LYS A 1021 -51.95 -70.06 -30.73
C LYS A 1021 -51.62 -69.02 -31.82
N CYS A 1022 -50.35 -68.79 -32.14
CA CYS A 1022 -49.97 -67.78 -33.14
C CYS A 1022 -50.04 -68.25 -34.60
N TYR A 1023 -50.42 -69.51 -34.86
CA TYR A 1023 -50.50 -70.10 -36.20
C TYR A 1023 -51.91 -70.06 -36.80
N SER A 1024 -52.46 -68.86 -36.95
CA SER A 1024 -53.73 -68.63 -37.65
C SER A 1024 -53.94 -67.16 -38.04
N HIS A 1025 -53.12 -66.63 -38.96
CA HIS A 1025 -53.59 -65.77 -40.05
C HIS A 1025 -52.55 -65.66 -41.18
N ASP A 1026 -53.04 -65.92 -42.39
CA ASP A 1026 -52.60 -65.49 -43.72
C ASP A 1026 -51.12 -65.66 -44.15
N GLU A 1027 -50.91 -66.70 -44.95
CA GLU A 1027 -49.86 -66.74 -45.97
C GLU A 1027 -50.22 -65.79 -47.12
N ALA A 1028 -49.32 -64.87 -47.50
CA ALA A 1028 -49.38 -64.15 -48.76
C ALA A 1028 -47.95 -63.96 -49.30
N ASN A 1029 -47.76 -64.23 -50.59
CA ASN A 1029 -46.45 -64.16 -51.24
C ASN A 1029 -45.96 -62.71 -51.36
N ASP A 1030 -44.65 -62.51 -51.24
CA ASP A 1030 -43.87 -62.17 -52.45
C ASP A 1030 -42.39 -62.51 -52.29
N ALA A 1031 -41.67 -62.59 -53.40
CA ALA A 1031 -40.26 -62.98 -53.44
C ALA A 1031 -39.41 -61.97 -54.22
N LEU A 1032 -38.14 -61.81 -53.84
CA LEU A 1032 -37.05 -61.62 -54.82
C LEU A 1032 -35.65 -61.93 -54.24
N GLU A 1033 -34.71 -62.01 -55.17
CA GLU A 1033 -33.26 -62.26 -55.14
C GLU A 1033 -32.48 -61.58 -53.97
N GLY A 1034 -31.35 -62.10 -53.46
CA GLY A 1034 -30.55 -63.28 -53.83
C GLY A 1034 -29.26 -62.96 -54.60
N TYR A 1035 -28.06 -63.19 -54.02
CA TYR A 1035 -26.80 -63.31 -54.78
C TYR A 1035 -25.75 -64.19 -54.06
N ARG A 1036 -24.77 -64.71 -54.83
CA ARG A 1036 -23.81 -65.75 -54.40
C ARG A 1036 -22.50 -65.22 -53.81
N VAL A 1037 -21.91 -66.04 -52.93
CA VAL A 1037 -20.50 -65.99 -52.49
C VAL A 1037 -19.54 -66.27 -53.66
N SER A 1038 -18.40 -65.59 -53.70
CA SER A 1038 -17.18 -66.12 -54.31
C SER A 1038 -15.92 -65.61 -53.58
N ALA A 1039 -14.90 -66.45 -53.45
CA ALA A 1039 -13.61 -66.11 -52.85
C ALA A 1039 -12.47 -66.49 -53.78
N LYS A 1040 -11.40 -65.68 -53.80
CA LYS A 1040 -10.09 -66.01 -54.40
C LYS A 1040 -8.96 -65.28 -53.67
N HIS A 1041 -7.73 -65.76 -53.85
CA HIS A 1041 -6.63 -65.60 -52.89
C HIS A 1041 -5.35 -65.08 -53.56
N ASN A 1042 -4.45 -64.52 -52.74
CA ASN A 1042 -2.99 -64.48 -52.95
C ASN A 1042 -2.46 -63.53 -54.07
N ARG A 1043 -1.21 -63.05 -54.09
CA ARG A 1043 0.06 -63.21 -53.31
C ARG A 1043 0.93 -61.96 -53.65
N SER A 1044 2.02 -61.55 -52.98
CA SER A 1044 2.57 -61.68 -51.62
C SER A 1044 4.00 -61.08 -51.63
N SER A 1045 4.56 -60.58 -50.51
CA SER A 1045 6.03 -60.46 -50.39
C SER A 1045 6.57 -60.88 -49.01
N LYS A 1046 7.80 -61.41 -49.02
CA LYS A 1046 8.58 -61.95 -47.88
C LYS A 1046 9.46 -60.82 -47.29
N ARG A 1047 10.18 -60.91 -46.16
CA ARG A 1047 10.85 -61.97 -45.35
C ARG A 1047 11.00 -61.42 -43.90
N VAL A 1048 11.37 -62.12 -42.82
CA VAL A 1048 11.53 -63.55 -42.40
C VAL A 1048 11.65 -63.54 -40.87
N GLU A 1049 11.19 -64.57 -40.17
CA GLU A 1049 11.41 -64.75 -38.72
C GLU A 1049 12.76 -65.40 -38.40
N LEU A 1050 13.29 -65.16 -37.19
CA LEU A 1050 13.63 -66.25 -36.24
C LEU A 1050 14.03 -65.69 -34.85
N VAL A 1051 13.12 -65.90 -33.89
CA VAL A 1051 13.31 -66.44 -32.52
C VAL A 1051 14.60 -66.14 -31.72
N LEU A 1052 14.38 -65.74 -30.44
CA LEU A 1052 15.15 -65.90 -29.17
C LEU A 1052 16.57 -66.51 -29.21
N ASP A 1053 17.50 -66.11 -28.32
CA ASP A 1053 17.31 -66.21 -26.86
C ASP A 1053 18.18 -65.28 -25.97
N THR A 1054 17.84 -65.25 -24.66
CA THR A 1054 18.60 -64.94 -23.41
C THR A 1054 20.13 -64.61 -23.50
N LEU A 1055 20.80 -63.71 -22.74
CA LEU A 1055 20.59 -62.82 -21.55
C LEU A 1055 21.68 -61.67 -21.61
N LYS A 1056 22.08 -60.80 -20.65
CA LYS A 1056 21.81 -60.56 -19.19
C LYS A 1056 22.18 -59.11 -18.77
N GLU A 1057 21.45 -58.55 -17.79
CA GLU A 1057 21.87 -57.57 -16.74
C GLU A 1057 22.58 -56.21 -17.01
N SER A 1058 22.58 -55.39 -15.96
CA SER A 1058 22.65 -53.90 -15.86
C SER A 1058 24.05 -53.22 -15.80
N PRO A 1059 24.14 -51.86 -15.93
CA PRO A 1059 25.38 -51.02 -15.97
C PRO A 1059 25.86 -50.60 -14.53
N PRO A 1060 26.76 -49.60 -14.24
CA PRO A 1060 27.30 -48.48 -15.07
C PRO A 1060 28.76 -47.96 -14.80
N LEU A 1061 29.09 -46.77 -15.37
CA LEU A 1061 30.23 -45.84 -15.09
C LEU A 1061 31.63 -46.23 -15.65
N SER A 1062 32.52 -45.32 -16.12
CA SER A 1062 32.46 -43.85 -16.32
C SER A 1062 33.59 -43.30 -17.24
N PHE A 1063 33.45 -42.04 -17.71
CA PHE A 1063 34.46 -41.19 -18.41
C PHE A 1063 34.87 -41.63 -19.85
N LYS A 1064 35.33 -40.76 -20.79
CA LYS A 1064 35.82 -39.37 -20.71
C LYS A 1064 35.67 -38.61 -22.06
N LYS A 1065 35.40 -37.29 -22.01
CA LYS A 1065 35.66 -36.23 -23.02
C LYS A 1065 35.47 -36.50 -24.54
N ARG A 1066 34.55 -35.76 -25.17
CA ARG A 1066 34.90 -34.58 -26.01
C ARG A 1066 33.69 -33.66 -26.23
N ARG A 1067 33.84 -32.37 -25.88
CA ARG A 1067 32.95 -31.28 -26.31
C ARG A 1067 33.80 -30.01 -26.42
N LEU A 1068 33.91 -29.51 -27.64
CA LEU A 1068 34.59 -28.29 -28.10
C LEU A 1068 33.72 -27.75 -29.25
N GLU A 1069 33.61 -26.46 -29.54
CA GLU A 1069 34.38 -25.32 -29.04
C GLU A 1069 33.50 -24.06 -29.01
N LEU A 1070 33.85 -23.07 -28.19
CA LEU A 1070 33.26 -21.72 -28.25
C LEU A 1070 34.25 -20.79 -28.97
N THR A 1071 33.78 -20.09 -30.00
CA THR A 1071 34.62 -19.32 -30.94
C THR A 1071 35.32 -18.12 -30.29
N GLU A 1072 36.56 -17.83 -30.72
CA GLU A 1072 37.43 -16.75 -30.21
C GLU A 1072 36.75 -15.38 -30.13
N HIS A 1073 35.82 -15.06 -31.03
CA HIS A 1073 35.07 -13.81 -31.04
C HIS A 1073 34.37 -13.50 -29.69
N GLN A 1074 33.91 -14.53 -28.96
CA GLN A 1074 33.31 -14.35 -27.62
C GLN A 1074 34.35 -14.12 -26.50
N LYS A 1075 35.64 -14.36 -26.76
CA LYS A 1075 36.79 -14.03 -25.89
C LYS A 1075 37.40 -12.65 -26.21
N GLU A 1076 37.10 -12.10 -27.38
CA GLU A 1076 37.45 -10.73 -27.80
C GLU A 1076 36.64 -9.70 -27.00
N VAL A 1077 35.31 -9.81 -27.05
CA VAL A 1077 34.36 -8.83 -26.49
C VAL A 1077 34.54 -8.59 -24.98
N ARG A 1078 34.95 -9.60 -24.22
CA ARG A 1078 35.25 -9.45 -22.77
C ARG A 1078 36.62 -8.86 -22.46
N ARG A 1079 37.57 -8.83 -23.40
CA ARG A 1079 38.85 -8.10 -23.24
C ARG A 1079 38.71 -6.61 -23.54
N ALA A 1080 37.68 -6.21 -24.30
CA ALA A 1080 37.38 -4.81 -24.61
C ALA A 1080 36.71 -4.02 -23.46
N GLN A 1081 36.41 -4.64 -22.30
CA GLN A 1081 35.65 -4.01 -21.20
C GLN A 1081 36.44 -3.77 -19.90
N GLN A 1082 37.77 -3.93 -19.91
CA GLN A 1082 38.62 -3.60 -18.75
C GLN A 1082 39.91 -2.90 -19.19
N GLY A 1083 39.90 -1.56 -19.20
CA GLY A 1083 41.08 -0.79 -19.59
C GLY A 1083 41.00 0.71 -19.29
N ARG A 1084 41.72 1.11 -18.22
CA ARG A 1084 42.18 2.47 -17.91
C ARG A 1084 41.12 3.57 -17.65
N GLU A 1085 41.14 4.06 -16.41
CA GLU A 1085 41.41 5.49 -16.19
C GLU A 1085 42.28 5.64 -14.93
N ARG A 1086 43.44 6.28 -15.09
CA ARG A 1086 44.39 6.67 -14.04
C ARG A 1086 45.27 7.75 -14.67
N ASP A 1087 44.93 9.01 -14.45
CA ASP A 1087 45.79 10.14 -14.80
C ASP A 1087 46.12 10.97 -13.56
N THR A 1088 47.33 11.51 -13.54
CA THR A 1088 47.91 12.25 -12.43
C THR A 1088 48.03 13.73 -12.79
N GLY A 1089 47.24 14.59 -12.14
CA GLY A 1089 47.29 16.06 -12.30
C GLY A 1089 47.89 16.73 -11.06
N GLY A 1090 49.08 17.32 -11.19
CA GLY A 1090 49.87 17.78 -10.05
C GLY A 1090 49.34 19.03 -9.33
N HIS A 1091 49.81 19.23 -8.09
CA HIS A 1091 49.74 20.50 -7.37
C HIS A 1091 51.16 20.92 -6.98
N GLY A 1092 51.64 22.01 -7.58
CA GLY A 1092 52.87 22.69 -7.16
C GLY A 1092 52.52 24.01 -6.45
N PRO A 1093 53.01 24.28 -5.23
CA PRO A 1093 52.66 25.48 -4.49
C PRO A 1093 53.37 26.72 -5.05
N GLY A 1094 52.70 27.44 -5.94
CA GLY A 1094 53.19 28.72 -6.48
C GLY A 1094 53.11 29.85 -5.44
N ILE A 1095 54.26 30.39 -5.06
CA ILE A 1095 54.37 31.54 -4.14
C ILE A 1095 53.74 32.78 -4.79
N ARG A 1096 52.80 33.44 -4.11
CA ARG A 1096 52.34 34.80 -4.43
C ARG A 1096 52.18 35.64 -3.17
N THR A 1097 52.67 36.87 -3.23
CA THR A 1097 52.63 37.89 -2.17
C THR A 1097 51.34 38.70 -2.23
N TYR A 1098 50.89 39.23 -1.08
CA TYR A 1098 49.64 39.99 -0.96
C TYR A 1098 49.89 41.40 -0.38
N THR A 1099 50.18 42.38 -1.24
CA THR A 1099 50.18 43.81 -0.87
C THR A 1099 50.05 44.77 -2.06
N THR A 1100 48.95 44.66 -2.81
CA THR A 1100 48.35 45.80 -3.54
C THR A 1100 46.93 45.42 -3.97
N ALA A 1101 46.01 46.38 -3.94
CA ALA A 1101 44.64 46.15 -4.38
C ALA A 1101 44.46 46.75 -5.79
N ASP A 1102 44.32 45.88 -6.79
CA ASP A 1102 43.69 46.23 -8.05
C ASP A 1102 42.76 45.05 -8.43
N PHE A 1103 41.48 45.34 -8.64
CA PHE A 1103 40.41 44.33 -8.67
C PHE A 1103 39.53 44.50 -9.91
N THR A 1104 39.96 43.88 -11.01
CA THR A 1104 39.16 43.76 -12.23
C THR A 1104 39.21 42.32 -12.75
N GLN A 1105 38.03 41.74 -13.01
CA GLN A 1105 37.79 40.36 -13.46
C GLN A 1105 38.11 39.30 -12.37
N GLY A 1106 37.36 38.20 -12.24
CA GLY A 1106 36.10 37.85 -12.91
C GLY A 1106 35.92 36.33 -12.94
N ASN A 1107 34.89 35.81 -12.25
CA ASN A 1107 34.63 34.39 -11.97
C ASN A 1107 35.72 33.70 -11.10
N ASP A 1108 35.48 32.57 -10.43
CA ASP A 1108 34.29 31.69 -10.33
C ASP A 1108 33.72 31.61 -8.90
N GLU A 1109 32.43 31.26 -8.77
CA GLU A 1109 31.76 31.03 -7.47
C GLU A 1109 31.60 29.52 -7.16
N SER A 1110 32.57 28.90 -6.49
CA SER A 1110 32.34 27.61 -5.80
C SER A 1110 33.41 27.24 -4.75
N GLN A 1111 33.22 27.63 -3.48
CA GLN A 1111 33.63 26.91 -2.23
C GLN A 1111 33.51 27.82 -0.98
N GLU A 1112 32.29 28.16 -0.53
CA GLU A 1112 32.08 28.79 0.79
C GLU A 1112 31.38 27.80 1.76
N SER A 1113 32.17 26.91 2.39
CA SER A 1113 31.70 26.10 3.52
C SER A 1113 32.85 25.56 4.40
N GLN A 1114 33.70 26.45 4.92
CA GLN A 1114 34.60 26.13 6.03
C GLN A 1114 34.50 27.20 7.13
N GLU A 1115 34.57 26.74 8.39
CA GLU A 1115 34.26 27.54 9.57
C GLU A 1115 35.46 28.38 10.02
N GLU A 1116 35.83 29.43 9.26
CA GLU A 1116 36.81 30.41 9.72
C GLU A 1116 36.27 31.28 10.87
N ILE A 1117 36.18 30.70 12.06
CA ILE A 1117 36.79 31.35 13.23
C ILE A 1117 38.26 31.63 12.84
N ARG A 1118 38.79 32.83 13.11
CA ARG A 1118 40.21 33.12 12.80
C ARG A 1118 41.08 32.06 13.47
N ASP A 1119 41.63 31.15 12.67
CA ASP A 1119 42.51 30.09 13.16
C ASP A 1119 43.71 30.75 13.88
N PRO A 1120 44.06 30.32 15.10
CA PRO A 1120 45.23 30.83 15.78
C PRO A 1120 46.52 30.74 14.93
N GLU A 1121 46.71 29.67 14.14
CA GLU A 1121 47.89 29.57 13.27
C GLU A 1121 47.78 30.51 12.06
N ALA A 1122 46.58 30.77 11.52
CA ALA A 1122 46.35 31.78 10.50
C ALA A 1122 46.60 33.22 11.00
N ILE A 1123 46.29 33.56 12.26
CA ILE A 1123 46.69 34.85 12.86
C ILE A 1123 48.22 34.94 12.95
N LEU A 1124 48.89 33.88 13.42
CA LEU A 1124 50.35 33.83 13.48
C LEU A 1124 51.00 33.92 12.08
N GLN A 1125 50.41 33.29 11.07
CA GLN A 1125 50.84 33.47 9.67
C GLN A 1125 50.60 34.88 9.15
N MET A 1126 49.50 35.54 9.52
CA MET A 1126 49.23 36.92 9.09
C MET A 1126 50.26 37.90 9.65
N LEU A 1127 50.61 37.74 10.94
CA LEU A 1127 51.66 38.50 11.60
C LEU A 1127 53.04 38.24 10.94
N ARG A 1128 53.38 36.97 10.67
CA ARG A 1128 54.60 36.56 9.94
C ARG A 1128 54.64 37.06 8.47
N LYS A 1129 53.51 37.42 7.87
CA LYS A 1129 53.39 37.95 6.50
C LYS A 1129 53.27 39.48 6.45
N THR A 1130 53.47 40.18 7.58
CA THR A 1130 53.53 41.65 7.63
C THR A 1130 54.98 42.20 7.62
N ILE A 1131 55.92 41.38 7.13
CA ILE A 1131 57.31 41.70 6.82
C ILE A 1131 57.46 41.66 5.29
#